data_AF-A0A521NC08-F1
#
_entry.id   AF-A0A521NC08-F1
#
_cell.length_a   1.000
_cell.length_b   1.000
_cell.length_c   1.000
_cell.angle_alpha   90.00
_cell.angle_beta   90.00
_cell.angle_gamma   90.00
#
_symmetry.space_group_name_H-M   'P 1'
#
loop_
_entity.id
_entity.type
_entity.pdbx_description
1 polymer ?
#
loop_
_entity_poly.entity_id
_entity_poly.type
_entity_poly.pdbx_seq_one_letter_code
_entity_poly.pdbx_strand_id
1 'polypeptide(L)'
;MRFPLKHILLLGFLFSISHTVLFSQPPVTYSSSDIYLQLKKLNVLGSVLYVAAHPDDENNGFLPYLAKERLYRTGYLSLTRGDGGQNLIGSEQGVELGLIRTQELLAARRIDGSEQFFTSAYEFGFSKSAAEALTIWNKDQVLADMVFVIRKFQPDILIARFPGDARAGHGHHWASGLLANEAFLAAADKTKFPEQLKLGLQPWKAKRILLNGFNFGNNNVSGPLRMDVGGYDPLIGKSSGDLGGEARSMHKSQGEGRPRRKGEIIENFVVTGGDTATTDIMEGIVTDWTRIEGGTEIKARINNIIKQYNFEHPEYSVDSLIEVYKTIQGISYRGMWRQLKLNELQDIIVNCSGIFAEATTREEFVLQGDTASVGFFVNKRNNGKASLESVWLSTDSKTVDQLLKTNQNYSYELKEPIREPAVVNATQPYWLQLPQTPGNFNISQPFLVGKAWNDPLLTAVFNIKINDITFSVRRPVQYKYIDPVKGEVYQPFILMPHLSLSLSPHVALLNVKNEKGKRSVDSIYVRYKSNFTQQNVPSTLYLLQDSARTAFEKQPRSYEKGKQYTIALPLKQFYNPSQEYLEAAMRIYLGGQTYVYSKYFRSIEYDHIPNIHYSAKDHIKFINEEIKTVGKKVGYINGAGDMVPDALKELGFDVKMLEEADVTDAGLASFNAVIIGIRAPNIYDWLSDKQDILNNYVKNGGNLIAQYVKSNTVGTKRLKLGPYPFSISAGSRVTDENATVNFLLPEHPVLNYPNKITDKDFDGWIQERSTYQVDQADPHYEMPLSMNDKGEKPANGSLAIARYGKGNFAYVSLVLFRQLPAGVPGAYRLLSNLIALPKNK
;
A
#
# COMPACT_ATOMS: atom_id res chain seq x y z
N MET A 1 -26.39 10.26 -50.46
CA MET A 1 -27.55 10.81 -49.70
C MET A 1 -27.02 11.82 -48.69
N ARG A 2 -27.46 13.07 -48.79
CA ARG A 2 -27.22 14.12 -47.79
C ARG A 2 -28.21 13.92 -46.64
N PHE A 3 -27.74 13.91 -45.40
CA PHE A 3 -28.50 14.39 -44.24
C PHE A 3 -27.58 15.17 -43.29
N PRO A 4 -28.02 16.31 -42.73
CA PRO A 4 -27.13 17.29 -42.10
C PRO A 4 -27.23 17.35 -40.56
N LEU A 5 -26.13 17.80 -39.96
CA LEU A 5 -25.93 18.66 -38.77
C LEU A 5 -26.67 18.46 -37.43
N LYS A 6 -25.84 18.66 -36.39
CA LYS A 6 -26.09 19.25 -35.05
C LYS A 6 -26.61 18.32 -33.95
N HIS A 7 -25.68 17.76 -33.18
CA HIS A 7 -25.74 17.75 -31.71
C HIS A 7 -24.32 18.01 -31.19
N ILE A 8 -24.01 19.27 -30.84
CA ILE A 8 -22.81 19.62 -30.08
C ILE A 8 -23.12 19.28 -28.62
N LEU A 9 -22.68 18.11 -28.18
CA LEU A 9 -22.60 17.77 -26.76
C LEU A 9 -21.42 18.53 -26.17
N LEU A 10 -21.74 19.63 -25.48
CA LEU A 10 -20.78 20.38 -24.68
C LEU A 10 -20.44 19.52 -23.45
N LEU A 11 -19.44 18.63 -23.56
CA LEU A 11 -18.83 17.96 -22.41
C LEU A 11 -18.04 19.00 -21.61
N GLY A 12 -18.71 19.68 -20.68
CA GLY A 12 -18.05 20.40 -19.61
C GLY A 12 -17.40 19.39 -18.66
N PHE A 13 -16.12 19.08 -18.89
CA PHE A 13 -15.28 18.35 -17.93
C PHE A 13 -15.01 19.26 -16.72
N LEU A 14 -15.95 19.30 -15.78
CA LEU A 14 -15.72 19.83 -14.44
C LEU A 14 -14.87 18.81 -13.67
N PHE A 15 -13.58 19.10 -13.52
CA PHE A 15 -12.69 18.42 -12.58
C PHE A 15 -13.27 18.54 -11.17
N SER A 16 -14.04 17.53 -10.77
CA SER A 16 -14.50 17.38 -9.40
C SER A 16 -13.31 16.89 -8.58
N ILE A 17 -12.93 17.65 -7.55
CA ILE A 17 -11.95 17.21 -6.55
C ILE A 17 -12.66 16.16 -5.70
N SER A 18 -12.57 14.90 -6.15
CA SER A 18 -13.01 13.74 -5.39
C SER A 18 -12.18 13.69 -4.11
N HIS A 19 -12.80 13.98 -2.97
CA HIS A 19 -12.18 13.69 -1.69
C HIS A 19 -12.02 12.18 -1.61
N THR A 20 -10.79 11.70 -1.40
CA THR A 20 -10.50 10.27 -1.23
C THR A 20 -11.02 9.81 0.12
N VAL A 21 -12.31 9.47 0.17
CA VAL A 21 -12.93 8.84 1.35
C VAL A 21 -12.61 7.35 1.30
N LEU A 22 -12.15 6.76 2.40
CA LEU A 22 -12.06 5.31 2.47
C LEU A 22 -13.46 4.70 2.44
N PHE A 23 -13.62 3.65 1.65
CA PHE A 23 -14.91 3.01 1.40
C PHE A 23 -15.27 1.96 2.45
N SER A 24 -14.47 1.81 3.51
CA SER A 24 -14.87 1.09 4.72
C SER A 24 -14.92 2.04 5.90
N GLN A 25 -15.95 1.83 6.74
CA GLN A 25 -16.44 2.66 7.86
C GLN A 25 -17.76 3.38 7.56
N PRO A 26 -18.62 3.55 8.60
CA PRO A 26 -19.86 4.28 8.46
C PRO A 26 -19.63 5.68 7.89
N PRO A 27 -20.58 6.21 7.09
CA PRO A 27 -20.50 7.57 6.56
C PRO A 27 -20.18 8.55 7.68
N VAL A 28 -19.21 9.46 7.42
CA VAL A 28 -18.79 10.45 8.41
C VAL A 28 -20.00 11.26 8.86
N THR A 29 -20.22 11.29 10.17
CA THR A 29 -21.22 12.18 10.79
C THR A 29 -20.49 13.38 11.39
N TYR A 30 -21.05 14.56 11.22
CA TYR A 30 -20.48 15.80 11.72
C TYR A 30 -21.30 16.30 12.90
N SER A 31 -20.62 16.56 14.02
CA SER A 31 -21.18 17.29 15.16
C SER A 31 -21.32 18.79 14.83
N SER A 32 -22.05 19.54 15.67
CA SER A 32 -22.11 21.00 15.52
C SER A 32 -20.75 21.67 15.72
N SER A 33 -19.86 21.10 16.56
CA SER A 33 -18.46 21.52 16.66
C SER A 33 -17.68 21.30 15.37
N ASP A 34 -17.87 20.16 14.70
CA ASP A 34 -17.23 19.89 13.40
C ASP A 34 -17.70 20.87 12.32
N ILE A 35 -19.01 21.14 12.26
CA ILE A 35 -19.60 22.12 11.34
C ILE A 35 -19.04 23.52 11.64
N TYR A 36 -18.91 23.88 12.91
CA TYR A 36 -18.31 25.16 13.31
C TYR A 36 -16.84 25.29 12.89
N LEU A 37 -16.05 24.21 12.97
CA LEU A 37 -14.69 24.18 12.41
C LEU A 37 -14.67 24.30 10.89
N GLN A 38 -15.61 23.67 10.19
CA GLN A 38 -15.76 23.82 8.74
C GLN A 38 -16.09 25.28 8.37
N LEU A 39 -16.96 25.95 9.14
CA LEU A 39 -17.24 27.38 8.96
C LEU A 39 -16.00 28.25 9.15
N LYS A 40 -15.17 27.97 10.17
CA LYS A 40 -13.87 28.64 10.33
C LYS A 40 -12.95 28.39 9.12
N LYS A 41 -12.91 27.15 8.63
CA LYS A 41 -12.10 26.77 7.46
C LYS A 41 -12.54 27.48 6.18
N LEU A 42 -13.81 27.83 6.02
CA LEU A 42 -14.27 28.63 4.87
C LEU A 42 -13.53 29.97 4.75
N ASN A 43 -13.05 30.55 5.85
CA ASN A 43 -12.27 31.78 5.84
C ASN A 43 -10.77 31.58 5.54
N VAL A 44 -10.30 30.33 5.45
CA VAL A 44 -8.87 30.01 5.28
C VAL A 44 -8.57 29.58 3.85
N LEU A 45 -7.73 30.36 3.19
CA LEU A 45 -7.25 30.16 1.82
C LEU A 45 -5.72 30.05 1.83
N GLY A 46 -5.19 29.05 2.53
CA GLY A 46 -3.76 28.69 2.51
C GLY A 46 -3.58 27.23 2.16
N SER A 47 -2.55 26.89 1.39
CA SER A 47 -2.25 25.51 0.99
C SER A 47 -0.79 25.10 1.22
N VAL A 48 -0.58 23.86 1.71
CA VAL A 48 0.74 23.29 2.00
C VAL A 48 0.85 21.91 1.36
N LEU A 49 1.92 21.66 0.61
CA LEU A 49 2.26 20.31 0.12
C LEU A 49 3.52 19.81 0.81
N TYR A 50 3.36 18.78 1.63
CA TYR A 50 4.45 18.09 2.32
C TYR A 50 4.92 16.90 1.47
N VAL A 51 6.23 16.76 1.26
CA VAL A 51 6.83 15.79 0.34
C VAL A 51 7.83 14.90 1.09
N ALA A 52 7.67 13.60 0.96
CA ALA A 52 8.67 12.61 1.41
C ALA A 52 8.61 11.34 0.54
N ALA A 53 9.39 10.31 0.89
CA ALA A 53 9.61 9.19 0.00
C ALA A 53 8.61 8.04 0.19
N HIS A 54 8.22 7.73 1.44
CA HIS A 54 7.39 6.58 1.78
C HIS A 54 6.19 6.95 2.67
N PRO A 55 5.13 6.12 2.70
CA PRO A 55 4.18 6.15 3.81
C PRO A 55 4.92 6.03 5.14
N ASP A 56 4.55 6.76 6.20
CA ASP A 56 5.23 6.85 7.51
C ASP A 56 6.40 7.86 7.61
N ASP A 57 6.86 8.46 6.52
CA ASP A 57 7.86 9.54 6.58
C ASP A 57 7.25 10.87 7.04
N GLU A 58 5.91 11.01 6.98
CA GLU A 58 5.27 12.28 7.30
C GLU A 58 5.50 12.71 8.75
N ASN A 59 5.52 14.03 8.97
CA ASN A 59 5.51 14.56 10.32
C ASN A 59 4.09 14.51 10.88
N ASN A 60 3.76 13.43 11.59
CA ASN A 60 2.42 13.19 12.09
C ASN A 60 1.95 14.24 13.11
N GLY A 61 2.83 14.98 13.81
CA GLY A 61 2.40 16.08 14.69
C GLY A 61 2.10 17.37 13.93
N PHE A 62 2.84 17.61 12.84
CA PHE A 62 2.74 18.85 12.08
C PHE A 62 1.63 18.85 11.03
N LEU A 63 1.35 17.71 10.37
CA LEU A 63 0.22 17.61 9.45
C LEU A 63 -1.15 17.97 10.08
N PRO A 64 -1.54 17.42 11.25
CA PRO A 64 -2.79 17.83 11.89
C PRO A 64 -2.77 19.28 12.36
N TYR A 65 -1.62 19.82 12.79
CA TYR A 65 -1.49 21.25 13.09
C TYR A 65 -1.85 22.10 11.87
N LEU A 66 -1.36 21.75 10.68
CA LEU A 66 -1.69 22.47 9.45
C LEU A 66 -3.17 22.30 9.06
N ALA A 67 -3.68 21.06 9.10
CA ALA A 67 -4.99 20.73 8.54
C ALA A 67 -6.18 20.97 9.48
N LYS A 68 -5.99 20.83 10.80
CA LYS A 68 -7.05 20.92 11.83
C LYS A 68 -6.97 22.20 12.64
N GLU A 69 -5.77 22.65 13.01
CA GLU A 69 -5.61 23.84 13.83
C GLU A 69 -5.52 25.11 12.96
N ARG A 70 -4.61 25.12 11.99
CA ARG A 70 -4.48 26.23 11.02
C ARG A 70 -5.50 26.17 9.89
N LEU A 71 -6.19 25.05 9.73
CA LEU A 71 -7.23 24.80 8.73
C LEU A 71 -6.77 25.01 7.28
N TYR A 72 -5.46 24.91 7.03
CA TYR A 72 -4.90 24.97 5.69
C TYR A 72 -5.26 23.72 4.89
N ARG A 73 -5.43 23.90 3.58
CA ARG A 73 -5.47 22.77 2.66
C ARG A 73 -4.10 22.10 2.65
N THR A 74 -4.00 20.94 3.28
CA THR A 74 -2.73 20.25 3.49
C THR A 74 -2.71 18.97 2.69
N GLY A 75 -1.66 18.75 1.90
CA GLY A 75 -1.45 17.52 1.14
C GLY A 75 -0.14 16.85 1.54
N TYR A 76 -0.13 15.52 1.55
CA TYR A 76 1.07 14.71 1.67
C TYR A 76 1.33 13.98 0.34
N LEU A 77 2.48 14.25 -0.28
CA LEU A 77 2.99 13.55 -1.45
C LEU A 77 4.08 12.57 -1.00
N SER A 78 3.72 11.28 -0.98
CA SER A 78 4.68 10.20 -0.85
C SER A 78 5.14 9.80 -2.25
N LEU A 79 6.45 9.73 -2.51
CA LEU A 79 6.90 9.33 -3.85
C LEU A 79 6.49 7.89 -4.17
N THR A 80 6.60 6.99 -3.21
CA THR A 80 6.27 5.57 -3.36
C THR A 80 5.05 5.16 -2.52
N ARG A 81 4.58 3.92 -2.69
CA ARG A 81 3.50 3.33 -1.89
C ARG A 81 3.99 2.47 -0.73
N GLY A 82 5.29 2.40 -0.47
CA GLY A 82 5.79 1.62 0.65
C GLY A 82 6.12 0.14 0.35
N ASP A 83 6.17 -0.24 -0.93
CA ASP A 83 6.18 -1.64 -1.40
C ASP A 83 7.37 -2.48 -0.89
N GLY A 84 8.53 -1.84 -0.76
CA GLY A 84 9.80 -2.46 -0.32
C GLY A 84 9.95 -2.58 1.20
N GLY A 85 8.94 -2.14 1.96
CA GLY A 85 8.94 -2.13 3.41
C GLY A 85 8.84 -3.53 4.05
N GLN A 86 8.71 -3.54 5.38
CA GLN A 86 8.50 -4.77 6.15
C GLN A 86 7.04 -4.92 6.51
N ASN A 87 6.55 -6.15 6.71
CA ASN A 87 5.21 -6.39 7.25
C ASN A 87 5.32 -7.05 8.62
N LEU A 88 4.89 -6.36 9.68
CA LEU A 88 4.87 -6.87 11.05
C LEU A 88 3.63 -7.73 11.34
N ILE A 89 2.56 -7.56 10.56
CA ILE A 89 1.23 -8.12 10.87
C ILE A 89 0.77 -9.22 9.90
N GLY A 90 1.55 -9.50 8.84
CA GLY A 90 1.26 -10.59 7.90
C GLY A 90 2.38 -10.90 6.92
N SER A 91 2.04 -11.63 5.85
CA SER A 91 2.99 -12.19 4.88
C SER A 91 3.14 -11.40 3.60
N GLU A 92 2.33 -10.35 3.41
CA GLU A 92 2.30 -9.55 2.18
C GLU A 92 3.61 -8.78 1.99
N GLN A 93 4.10 -8.75 0.75
CA GLN A 93 5.35 -8.08 0.35
C GLN A 93 5.17 -7.41 -1.01
N GLY A 94 6.07 -6.48 -1.36
CA GLY A 94 6.04 -5.79 -2.65
C GLY A 94 4.70 -5.07 -2.86
N VAL A 95 4.08 -5.32 -4.02
CA VAL A 95 2.78 -4.74 -4.41
C VAL A 95 1.69 -4.92 -3.34
N GLU A 96 1.62 -6.08 -2.69
CA GLU A 96 0.59 -6.33 -1.67
C GLU A 96 0.81 -5.47 -0.42
N LEU A 97 2.06 -5.30 0.00
CA LEU A 97 2.40 -4.41 1.10
C LEU A 97 2.16 -2.94 0.72
N GLY A 98 2.48 -2.55 -0.53
CA GLY A 98 2.17 -1.21 -1.04
C GLY A 98 0.67 -0.90 -1.03
N LEU A 99 -0.18 -1.89 -1.31
CA LEU A 99 -1.64 -1.76 -1.21
C LEU A 99 -2.08 -1.54 0.25
N ILE A 100 -1.55 -2.33 1.20
CA ILE A 100 -1.81 -2.18 2.64
C ILE A 100 -1.39 -0.78 3.11
N ARG A 101 -0.13 -0.39 2.86
CA ARG A 101 0.42 0.89 3.33
C ARG A 101 -0.28 2.09 2.69
N THR A 102 -0.79 1.96 1.46
CA THR A 102 -1.65 2.97 0.86
C THR A 102 -2.94 3.18 1.67
N GLN A 103 -3.60 2.09 2.09
CA GLN A 103 -4.81 2.16 2.91
C GLN A 103 -4.52 2.63 4.34
N GLU A 104 -3.40 2.23 4.93
CA GLU A 104 -2.95 2.71 6.25
C GLU A 104 -2.70 4.23 6.23
N LEU A 105 -2.06 4.73 5.18
CA LEU A 105 -1.82 6.15 4.98
C LEU A 105 -3.14 6.92 4.81
N LEU A 106 -4.09 6.40 4.04
CA LEU A 106 -5.44 6.97 3.94
C LEU A 106 -6.20 6.94 5.27
N ALA A 107 -5.95 5.94 6.12
CA ALA A 107 -6.47 5.90 7.49
C ALA A 107 -5.84 6.95 8.40
N ALA A 108 -4.53 7.17 8.31
CA ALA A 108 -3.85 8.26 8.98
C ALA A 108 -4.41 9.64 8.54
N ARG A 109 -4.63 9.83 7.23
CA ARG A 109 -5.22 11.05 6.66
C ARG A 109 -6.63 11.36 7.15
N ARG A 110 -7.46 10.35 7.46
CA ARG A 110 -8.78 10.59 8.09
C ARG A 110 -8.65 11.22 9.48
N ILE A 111 -7.59 10.89 10.21
CA ILE A 111 -7.32 11.42 11.55
C ILE A 111 -6.73 12.82 11.43
N ASP A 112 -5.65 12.99 10.66
CA ASP A 112 -4.95 14.27 10.58
C ASP A 112 -5.62 15.30 9.66
N GLY A 113 -6.45 14.88 8.70
CA GLY A 113 -7.21 15.76 7.81
C GLY A 113 -6.50 16.21 6.54
N SER A 114 -5.33 15.65 6.22
CA SER A 114 -4.58 15.99 4.99
C SER A 114 -5.03 15.15 3.79
N GLU A 115 -4.81 15.65 2.57
CA GLU A 115 -4.99 14.92 1.32
C GLU A 115 -3.78 14.00 1.04
N GLN A 116 -3.99 12.86 0.37
CA GLN A 116 -2.91 11.92 0.02
C GLN A 116 -2.61 11.91 -1.48
N PHE A 117 -1.34 11.97 -1.84
CA PHE A 117 -0.85 11.85 -3.22
C PHE A 117 0.29 10.83 -3.33
N PHE A 118 0.43 10.23 -4.52
CA PHE A 118 1.54 9.36 -4.89
C PHE A 118 2.06 9.64 -6.30
N THR A 119 3.34 9.37 -6.53
CA THR A 119 3.90 9.27 -7.89
C THR A 119 3.78 7.85 -8.44
N SER A 120 4.35 7.61 -9.63
CA SER A 120 4.52 6.29 -10.22
C SER A 120 5.68 5.49 -9.63
N ALA A 121 6.55 6.09 -8.81
CA ALA A 121 7.72 5.40 -8.26
C ALA A 121 7.34 4.15 -7.44
N TYR A 122 8.05 3.05 -7.71
CA TYR A 122 7.97 1.80 -6.97
C TYR A 122 9.10 1.74 -5.93
N GLU A 123 8.79 1.39 -4.68
CA GLU A 123 9.82 1.19 -3.66
C GLU A 123 10.46 -0.19 -3.83
N PHE A 124 11.66 -0.22 -4.43
CA PHE A 124 12.37 -1.47 -4.75
C PHE A 124 13.17 -2.05 -3.57
N GLY A 125 13.00 -1.52 -2.35
CA GLY A 125 13.74 -1.91 -1.16
C GLY A 125 14.64 -0.79 -0.63
N PHE A 126 15.57 -1.15 0.25
CA PHE A 126 16.46 -0.16 0.87
C PHE A 126 17.50 0.31 -0.15
N SER A 127 17.56 1.61 -0.41
CA SER A 127 18.60 2.23 -1.24
C SER A 127 19.61 2.97 -0.37
N LYS A 128 20.89 2.94 -0.77
CA LYS A 128 21.98 3.61 -0.04
C LYS A 128 22.32 4.99 -0.58
N SER A 129 21.90 5.32 -1.80
CA SER A 129 22.25 6.60 -2.43
C SER A 129 21.11 7.16 -3.29
N ALA A 130 21.04 8.48 -3.42
CA ALA A 130 20.10 9.08 -4.37
C ALA A 130 20.40 8.73 -5.82
N ALA A 131 21.67 8.50 -6.18
CA ALA A 131 22.04 8.15 -7.56
C ALA A 131 21.39 6.83 -7.99
N GLU A 132 21.50 5.80 -7.16
CA GLU A 132 20.83 4.51 -7.37
C GLU A 132 19.31 4.68 -7.49
N ALA A 133 18.70 5.34 -6.52
CA ALA A 133 17.25 5.59 -6.50
C ALA A 133 16.77 6.30 -7.77
N LEU A 134 17.44 7.38 -8.17
CA LEU A 134 17.07 8.19 -9.33
C LEU A 134 17.32 7.47 -10.67
N THR A 135 18.32 6.57 -10.73
CA THR A 135 18.52 5.71 -11.90
C THR A 135 17.40 4.69 -12.02
N ILE A 136 17.09 3.96 -10.94
CA ILE A 136 16.05 2.92 -10.95
C ILE A 136 14.67 3.54 -11.20
N TRP A 137 14.36 4.65 -10.53
CA TRP A 137 13.08 5.35 -10.69
C TRP A 137 12.92 6.10 -12.00
N ASN A 138 13.94 6.21 -12.86
CA ASN A 138 13.93 7.16 -13.95
C ASN A 138 13.56 8.58 -13.47
N LYS A 139 14.58 9.31 -12.98
CA LYS A 139 14.46 10.67 -12.44
C LYS A 139 13.41 11.55 -13.13
N ASP A 140 13.43 11.61 -14.45
CA ASP A 140 12.57 12.52 -15.22
C ASP A 140 11.09 12.15 -15.12
N GLN A 141 10.77 10.85 -15.02
CA GLN A 141 9.40 10.37 -14.85
C GLN A 141 8.84 10.77 -13.47
N VAL A 142 9.58 10.51 -12.39
CA VAL A 142 9.14 10.88 -11.03
C VAL A 142 9.07 12.39 -10.87
N LEU A 143 10.03 13.14 -11.46
CA LEU A 143 9.99 14.60 -11.47
C LEU A 143 8.75 15.12 -12.21
N ALA A 144 8.37 14.52 -13.34
CA ALA A 144 7.16 14.87 -14.08
C ALA A 144 5.90 14.68 -13.21
N ASP A 145 5.80 13.56 -12.50
CA ASP A 145 4.68 13.25 -11.61
C ASP A 145 4.56 14.27 -10.46
N MET A 146 5.69 14.62 -9.84
CA MET A 146 5.71 15.64 -8.78
C MET A 146 5.26 17.00 -9.31
N VAL A 147 5.73 17.41 -10.49
CA VAL A 147 5.31 18.66 -11.14
C VAL A 147 3.81 18.62 -11.48
N PHE A 148 3.29 17.49 -11.93
CA PHE A 148 1.86 17.30 -12.17
C PHE A 148 1.05 17.54 -10.89
N VAL A 149 1.45 16.91 -9.77
CA VAL A 149 0.80 17.09 -8.47
C VAL A 149 0.87 18.54 -8.01
N ILE A 150 2.02 19.22 -8.11
CA ILE A 150 2.17 20.62 -7.70
C ILE A 150 1.26 21.54 -8.53
N ARG A 151 1.24 21.39 -9.85
CA ARG A 151 0.40 22.22 -10.74
C ARG A 151 -1.10 21.99 -10.53
N LYS A 152 -1.49 20.77 -10.14
CA LYS A 152 -2.87 20.40 -9.83
C LYS A 152 -3.30 20.83 -8.43
N PHE A 153 -2.44 20.66 -7.42
CA PHE A 153 -2.72 20.98 -6.02
C PHE A 153 -2.58 22.46 -5.71
N GLN A 154 -1.69 23.16 -6.42
CA GLN A 154 -1.40 24.60 -6.28
C GLN A 154 -1.05 25.00 -4.82
N PRO A 155 0.04 24.45 -4.25
CA PRO A 155 0.46 24.78 -2.89
C PRO A 155 1.04 26.20 -2.79
N ASP A 156 0.67 26.97 -1.76
CA ASP A 156 1.35 28.23 -1.46
C ASP A 156 2.80 27.99 -1.01
N ILE A 157 3.04 26.90 -0.26
CA ILE A 157 4.39 26.45 0.15
C ILE A 157 4.59 24.94 -0.03
N LEU A 158 5.83 24.54 -0.32
CA LEU A 158 6.26 23.15 -0.30
C LEU A 158 7.12 22.88 0.94
N ILE A 159 7.04 21.66 1.47
CA ILE A 159 7.87 21.22 2.59
C ILE A 159 8.48 19.87 2.23
N ALA A 160 9.81 19.79 2.15
CA ALA A 160 10.53 18.53 2.04
C ALA A 160 10.81 17.96 3.44
N ARG A 161 10.55 16.67 3.66
CA ARG A 161 10.90 15.99 4.92
C ARG A 161 12.40 15.85 5.11
N PHE A 162 13.12 15.60 4.02
CA PHE A 162 14.52 15.19 4.04
C PHE A 162 15.41 16.14 3.22
N PRO A 163 16.68 16.28 3.58
CA PRO A 163 17.63 17.09 2.85
C PRO A 163 17.97 16.41 1.51
N GLY A 164 18.36 17.22 0.52
CA GLY A 164 18.86 16.75 -0.77
C GLY A 164 20.30 16.24 -0.74
N ASP A 165 20.77 15.68 0.39
CA ASP A 165 22.12 15.14 0.55
C ASP A 165 22.14 13.88 1.45
N ALA A 166 23.33 13.29 1.62
CA ALA A 166 23.54 12.04 2.36
C ALA A 166 23.09 12.09 3.84
N ARG A 167 22.85 13.27 4.43
CA ARG A 167 22.29 13.38 5.79
C ARG A 167 20.90 12.76 5.90
N ALA A 168 20.18 12.62 4.79
CA ALA A 168 18.89 11.92 4.72
C ALA A 168 18.99 10.42 5.07
N GLY A 169 20.21 9.86 5.04
CA GLY A 169 20.49 8.46 5.34
C GLY A 169 20.09 7.54 4.19
N HIS A 170 18.80 7.25 4.08
CA HIS A 170 18.27 6.35 3.05
C HIS A 170 18.23 7.02 1.67
N GLY A 171 18.58 6.27 0.61
CA GLY A 171 18.70 6.76 -0.76
C GLY A 171 17.41 7.35 -1.32
N HIS A 172 16.25 6.75 -1.01
CA HIS A 172 14.95 7.31 -1.40
C HIS A 172 14.65 8.62 -0.66
N HIS A 173 15.05 8.76 0.61
CA HIS A 173 14.87 10.00 1.37
C HIS A 173 15.69 11.13 0.73
N TRP A 174 16.96 10.85 0.43
CA TRP A 174 17.84 11.77 -0.26
C TRP A 174 17.25 12.16 -1.64
N ALA A 175 16.89 11.19 -2.47
CA ALA A 175 16.29 11.43 -3.78
C ALA A 175 15.02 12.29 -3.68
N SER A 176 14.16 12.03 -2.69
CA SER A 176 12.93 12.79 -2.48
C SER A 176 13.19 14.26 -2.16
N GLY A 177 14.20 14.56 -1.32
CA GLY A 177 14.61 15.94 -1.01
C GLY A 177 15.19 16.68 -2.23
N LEU A 178 16.01 16.00 -3.04
CA LEU A 178 16.52 16.55 -4.30
C LEU A 178 15.37 16.89 -5.26
N LEU A 179 14.51 15.91 -5.52
CA LEU A 179 13.39 16.06 -6.44
C LEU A 179 12.38 17.10 -5.96
N ALA A 180 12.15 17.25 -4.65
CA ALA A 180 11.26 18.29 -4.13
C ALA A 180 11.75 19.71 -4.49
N ASN A 181 13.05 19.96 -4.37
CA ASN A 181 13.65 21.25 -4.75
C ASN A 181 13.66 21.46 -6.28
N GLU A 182 13.92 20.40 -7.06
CA GLU A 182 13.82 20.50 -8.52
C GLU A 182 12.38 20.72 -8.99
N ALA A 183 11.41 20.01 -8.41
CA ALA A 183 9.99 20.12 -8.75
C ALA A 183 9.41 21.49 -8.37
N PHE A 184 9.88 22.11 -7.27
CA PHE A 184 9.54 23.47 -6.89
C PHE A 184 9.84 24.48 -8.02
N LEU A 185 11.00 24.35 -8.67
CA LEU A 185 11.38 25.20 -9.81
C LEU A 185 10.64 24.79 -11.09
N ALA A 186 10.61 23.49 -11.40
CA ALA A 186 10.05 22.97 -12.65
C ALA A 186 8.52 23.19 -12.76
N ALA A 187 7.79 23.20 -11.64
CA ALA A 187 6.35 23.46 -11.65
C ALA A 187 5.99 24.87 -12.17
N ALA A 188 6.86 25.85 -11.95
CA ALA A 188 6.71 27.23 -12.42
C ALA A 188 7.19 27.45 -13.86
N ASP A 189 7.96 26.51 -14.42
CA ASP A 189 8.55 26.62 -15.76
C ASP A 189 7.64 25.98 -16.82
N LYS A 190 7.12 26.78 -17.74
CA LYS A 190 6.27 26.32 -18.86
C LYS A 190 6.98 25.41 -19.86
N THR A 191 8.31 25.39 -19.88
CA THR A 191 9.11 24.56 -20.79
C THR A 191 9.34 23.15 -20.24
N LYS A 192 9.14 22.94 -18.93
CA LYS A 192 9.20 21.64 -18.28
C LYS A 192 7.85 20.94 -18.36
N PHE A 193 7.86 19.71 -18.88
CA PHE A 193 6.67 18.85 -19.01
C PHE A 193 5.49 19.57 -19.71
N PRO A 194 5.68 20.12 -20.94
CA PRO A 194 4.67 20.91 -21.63
C PRO A 194 3.42 20.12 -22.01
N GLU A 195 3.50 18.78 -22.08
CA GLU A 195 2.37 17.89 -22.27
C GLU A 195 1.31 18.01 -21.16
N GLN A 196 1.72 18.35 -19.93
CA GLN A 196 0.79 18.58 -18.83
C GLN A 196 -0.07 19.82 -19.02
N LEU A 197 0.46 20.85 -19.71
CA LEU A 197 -0.30 22.07 -20.02
C LEU A 197 -1.43 21.78 -21.01
N LYS A 198 -1.25 20.78 -21.89
CA LYS A 198 -2.30 20.30 -22.80
C LYS A 198 -3.47 19.63 -22.06
N LEU A 199 -3.26 19.22 -20.81
CA LEU A 199 -4.31 18.68 -19.92
C LEU A 199 -5.06 19.78 -19.15
N GLY A 200 -4.79 21.06 -19.43
CA GLY A 200 -5.43 22.21 -18.79
C GLY A 200 -4.72 22.69 -17.52
N LEU A 201 -3.61 22.07 -17.11
CA LEU A 201 -2.79 22.56 -16.00
C LEU A 201 -2.05 23.84 -16.40
N GLN A 202 -1.78 24.68 -15.42
CA GLN A 202 -1.00 25.91 -15.59
C GLN A 202 0.31 25.81 -14.80
N PRO A 203 1.38 26.52 -15.23
CA PRO A 203 2.55 26.66 -14.38
C PRO A 203 2.16 27.23 -13.02
N TRP A 204 2.75 26.68 -11.96
CA TRP A 204 2.46 27.09 -10.59
C TRP A 204 3.75 27.39 -9.84
N LYS A 205 3.84 28.61 -9.31
CA LYS A 205 4.97 29.08 -8.51
C LYS A 205 4.55 29.17 -7.05
N ALA A 206 4.93 28.18 -6.26
CA ALA A 206 4.85 28.29 -4.80
C ALA A 206 5.78 29.40 -4.31
N LYS A 207 5.43 30.05 -3.20
CA LYS A 207 6.20 31.19 -2.68
C LYS A 207 7.56 30.76 -2.13
N ARG A 208 7.61 29.58 -1.52
CA ARG A 208 8.85 28.99 -0.96
C ARG A 208 8.76 27.48 -0.84
N ILE A 209 9.94 26.87 -0.72
CA ILE A 209 10.12 25.49 -0.27
C ILE A 209 10.97 25.49 1.00
N LEU A 210 10.55 24.68 1.98
CA LEU A 210 11.25 24.51 3.25
C LEU A 210 11.68 23.06 3.44
N LEU A 211 12.79 22.84 4.14
CA LEU A 211 13.15 21.57 4.75
C LEU A 211 12.61 21.55 6.19
N ASN A 212 11.75 20.58 6.52
CA ASN A 212 11.40 20.33 7.91
C ASN A 212 12.60 19.72 8.64
N GLY A 213 12.94 20.28 9.80
CA GLY A 213 13.96 19.76 10.67
C GLY A 213 13.68 18.30 11.01
N PHE A 214 14.74 17.53 11.10
CA PHE A 214 14.64 16.12 11.43
C PHE A 214 15.83 15.70 12.28
N ASN A 215 15.58 14.69 13.10
CA ASN A 215 16.59 14.03 13.90
C ASN A 215 16.47 12.52 13.64
N PHE A 216 17.44 11.95 12.92
CA PHE A 216 17.45 10.53 12.57
C PHE A 216 18.84 9.94 12.78
N GLY A 217 18.96 9.00 13.70
CA GLY A 217 20.26 8.49 14.14
C GLY A 217 21.15 9.62 14.67
N ASN A 218 22.36 9.76 14.10
CA ASN A 218 23.30 10.83 14.45
C ASN A 218 23.13 12.10 13.59
N ASN A 219 22.20 12.10 12.62
CA ASN A 219 21.98 13.24 11.73
C ASN A 219 20.87 14.14 12.30
N ASN A 220 21.22 15.40 12.53
CA ASN A 220 20.28 16.42 12.98
C ASN A 220 20.35 17.62 12.04
N VAL A 221 19.20 18.04 11.51
CA VAL A 221 19.05 19.31 10.82
C VAL A 221 18.04 20.14 11.57
N SER A 222 18.50 21.28 12.09
CA SER A 222 17.67 22.29 12.73
C SER A 222 17.78 23.59 11.95
N GLY A 223 16.66 24.27 11.76
CA GLY A 223 16.59 25.56 11.09
C GLY A 223 16.26 26.71 12.02
N PRO A 224 16.42 27.95 11.53
CA PRO A 224 16.18 29.17 12.32
C PRO A 224 14.69 29.48 12.52
N LEU A 225 13.82 29.05 11.60
CA LEU A 225 12.37 29.20 11.73
C LEU A 225 11.84 28.12 12.68
N ARG A 226 11.25 28.53 13.80
CA ARG A 226 10.73 27.64 14.84
C ARG A 226 9.24 27.89 15.06
N MET A 227 8.45 26.84 15.12
CA MET A 227 7.01 26.92 15.35
C MET A 227 6.61 25.91 16.42
N ASP A 228 5.80 26.34 17.39
CA ASP A 228 5.08 25.40 18.25
C ASP A 228 3.90 24.81 17.47
N VAL A 229 3.90 23.49 17.35
CA VAL A 229 2.88 22.69 16.68
C VAL A 229 2.17 21.75 17.65
N GLY A 230 2.40 21.91 18.96
CA GLY A 230 1.79 21.11 20.02
C GLY A 230 0.37 21.51 20.39
N GLY A 231 -0.20 22.51 19.69
CA GLY A 231 -1.43 23.20 20.02
C GLY A 231 -2.63 22.28 20.32
N TYR A 232 -3.52 22.77 21.19
CA TYR A 232 -4.74 22.10 21.64
C TYR A 232 -5.97 22.77 21.04
N ASP A 233 -6.81 22.00 20.34
CA ASP A 233 -8.09 22.49 19.83
C ASP A 233 -9.24 22.11 20.79
N PRO A 234 -9.85 23.09 21.48
CA PRO A 234 -10.94 22.84 22.42
C PRO A 234 -12.23 22.33 21.76
N LEU A 235 -12.41 22.52 20.45
CA LEU A 235 -13.62 22.09 19.73
C LEU A 235 -13.66 20.58 19.48
N ILE A 236 -12.48 19.95 19.37
CA ILE A 236 -12.33 18.49 19.22
C ILE A 236 -11.76 17.82 20.47
N GLY A 237 -11.29 18.59 21.46
CA GLY A 237 -10.74 18.07 22.71
C GLY A 237 -9.41 17.33 22.56
N LYS A 238 -8.63 17.65 21.52
CA LYS A 238 -7.36 16.97 21.19
C LYS A 238 -6.29 17.97 20.79
N SER A 239 -5.04 17.67 21.11
CA SER A 239 -3.90 18.38 20.54
C SER A 239 -3.48 17.83 19.18
N SER A 240 -2.73 18.62 18.42
CA SER A 240 -2.03 18.17 17.21
C SER A 240 -1.10 16.98 17.51
N GLY A 241 -0.50 16.93 18.72
CA GLY A 241 0.27 15.78 19.19
C GLY A 241 -0.57 14.53 19.55
N ASP A 242 -1.83 14.69 19.99
CA ASP A 242 -2.76 13.59 20.19
C ASP A 242 -3.16 12.98 18.83
N LEU A 243 -3.60 13.83 17.90
CA LEU A 243 -3.96 13.42 16.54
C LEU A 243 -2.78 12.79 15.81
N GLY A 244 -1.57 13.35 15.98
CA GLY A 244 -0.37 12.81 15.37
C GLY A 244 0.02 11.43 15.88
N GLY A 245 -0.10 11.19 17.19
CA GLY A 245 0.10 9.85 17.76
C GLY A 245 -0.90 8.82 17.21
N GLU A 246 -2.17 9.21 17.08
CA GLU A 246 -3.23 8.38 16.50
C GLU A 246 -2.99 8.08 15.02
N ALA A 247 -2.70 9.11 14.22
CA ALA A 247 -2.42 8.97 12.79
C ALA A 247 -1.20 8.09 12.53
N ARG A 248 -0.10 8.31 13.27
CA ARG A 248 1.12 7.50 13.15
C ARG A 248 0.86 6.02 13.49
N SER A 249 -0.01 5.77 14.47
CA SER A 249 -0.39 4.41 14.88
C SER A 249 -1.24 3.64 13.86
N MET A 250 -1.68 4.28 12.76
CA MET A 250 -2.34 3.59 11.65
C MET A 250 -1.38 2.84 10.72
N HIS A 251 -0.08 3.17 10.76
CA HIS A 251 1.00 2.45 10.06
C HIS A 251 1.33 1.12 10.76
N LYS A 252 0.32 0.26 10.88
CA LYS A 252 0.38 -0.98 11.68
C LYS A 252 1.32 -2.00 11.06
N SER A 253 1.35 -2.10 9.74
CA SER A 253 2.28 -2.96 9.00
C SER A 253 3.75 -2.66 9.35
N GLN A 254 4.08 -1.40 9.67
CA GLN A 254 5.43 -0.97 10.02
C GLN A 254 5.72 -1.00 11.53
N GLY A 255 4.72 -1.30 12.36
CA GLY A 255 4.88 -1.29 13.82
C GLY A 255 5.08 0.11 14.42
N GLU A 256 4.50 1.14 13.78
CA GLU A 256 4.69 2.54 14.15
C GLU A 256 3.68 3.05 15.19
N GLY A 257 3.28 2.20 16.14
CA GLY A 257 2.46 2.63 17.27
C GLY A 257 3.19 3.70 18.10
N ARG A 258 2.55 4.86 18.31
CA ARG A 258 3.14 5.98 19.08
C ARG A 258 2.18 6.50 20.15
N PRO A 259 2.70 6.95 21.31
CA PRO A 259 1.86 7.59 22.31
C PRO A 259 1.36 8.95 21.80
N ARG A 260 0.16 9.31 22.25
CA ARG A 260 -0.38 10.66 22.12
C ARG A 260 0.47 11.64 22.94
N ARG A 261 0.90 12.77 22.34
CA ARG A 261 1.75 13.78 23.01
C ARG A 261 0.97 15.05 23.33
N LYS A 262 1.23 15.65 24.50
CA LYS A 262 0.60 16.88 24.99
C LYS A 262 1.66 17.91 25.33
N GLY A 263 1.29 19.20 25.24
CA GLY A 263 2.18 20.32 25.50
C GLY A 263 2.96 20.76 24.26
N GLU A 264 3.93 21.64 24.47
CA GLU A 264 4.74 22.26 23.42
C GLU A 264 5.47 21.22 22.57
N ILE A 265 5.38 21.37 21.25
CA ILE A 265 6.15 20.58 20.27
C ILE A 265 6.77 21.57 19.29
N ILE A 266 8.06 21.84 19.45
CA ILE A 266 8.75 22.78 18.56
C ILE A 266 9.25 22.06 17.30
N GLU A 267 8.67 22.42 16.16
CA GLU A 267 9.18 22.09 14.84
C GLU A 267 10.06 23.21 14.30
N ASN A 268 11.08 22.85 13.53
CA ASN A 268 12.04 23.80 12.98
C ASN A 268 12.11 23.64 11.46
N PHE A 269 12.43 24.71 10.74
CA PHE A 269 12.43 24.74 9.28
C PHE A 269 13.60 25.55 8.72
N VAL A 270 14.11 25.10 7.57
CA VAL A 270 15.13 25.81 6.77
C VAL A 270 14.51 26.15 5.42
N VAL A 271 14.53 27.41 4.99
CA VAL A 271 14.13 27.77 3.62
C VAL A 271 15.21 27.29 2.65
N THR A 272 14.83 26.45 1.69
CA THR A 272 15.76 25.92 0.67
C THR A 272 15.56 26.57 -0.71
N GLY A 273 14.48 27.34 -0.89
CA GLY A 273 14.24 28.13 -2.10
C GLY A 273 13.03 29.05 -1.97
N GLY A 274 13.02 30.12 -2.77
CA GLY A 274 11.97 31.16 -2.74
C GLY A 274 12.17 32.23 -1.67
N ASP A 275 11.08 32.86 -1.23
CA ASP A 275 11.11 33.95 -0.26
C ASP A 275 11.48 33.43 1.15
N THR A 276 12.25 34.21 1.92
CA THR A 276 12.59 33.88 3.32
C THR A 276 11.36 33.91 4.23
N ALA A 277 11.45 33.20 5.35
CA ALA A 277 10.48 33.23 6.46
C ALA A 277 11.25 33.06 7.77
N THR A 278 10.83 33.77 8.82
CA THR A 278 11.55 33.81 10.11
C THR A 278 10.68 33.40 11.29
N THR A 279 9.37 33.65 11.21
CA THR A 279 8.44 33.42 12.33
C THR A 279 7.33 32.41 12.02
N ASP A 280 6.82 32.41 10.78
CA ASP A 280 5.77 31.49 10.34
C ASP A 280 6.04 31.04 8.90
N ILE A 281 5.81 29.76 8.58
CA ILE A 281 5.98 29.22 7.22
C ILE A 281 5.13 29.96 6.17
N MET A 282 4.03 30.59 6.56
CA MET A 282 3.12 31.38 5.71
C MET A 282 3.45 32.87 5.67
N GLU A 283 4.57 33.32 6.25
CA GLU A 283 4.95 34.74 6.29
C GLU A 283 4.90 35.39 4.89
N GLY A 284 4.20 36.51 4.74
CA GLY A 284 4.02 37.19 3.45
C GLY A 284 3.05 36.49 2.47
N ILE A 285 2.22 35.56 2.95
CA ILE A 285 1.10 34.96 2.21
C ILE A 285 -0.21 35.43 2.86
N VAL A 286 -1.12 35.99 2.06
CA VAL A 286 -2.49 36.29 2.51
C VAL A 286 -3.28 34.99 2.46
N THR A 287 -3.60 34.43 3.64
CA THR A 287 -4.25 33.12 3.77
C THR A 287 -5.76 33.21 4.01
N ASP A 288 -6.39 34.31 3.62
CA ASP A 288 -7.84 34.49 3.72
C ASP A 288 -8.41 35.11 2.44
N TRP A 289 -9.71 35.38 2.45
CA TRP A 289 -10.43 35.92 1.29
C TRP A 289 -9.91 37.26 0.77
N THR A 290 -9.17 38.05 1.56
CA THR A 290 -8.60 39.31 1.07
C THR A 290 -7.53 39.11 0.00
N ARG A 291 -7.08 37.87 -0.24
CA ARG A 291 -6.24 37.51 -1.38
C ARG A 291 -6.98 37.51 -2.73
N ILE A 292 -8.31 37.57 -2.71
CA ILE A 292 -9.18 37.53 -3.90
C ILE A 292 -9.99 38.83 -3.95
N GLU A 293 -10.04 39.45 -5.12
CA GLU A 293 -10.90 40.61 -5.37
C GLU A 293 -12.37 40.27 -5.09
N GLY A 294 -13.06 41.13 -4.33
CA GLY A 294 -14.42 40.87 -3.83
C GLY A 294 -14.48 39.97 -2.59
N GLY A 295 -13.35 39.40 -2.14
CA GLY A 295 -13.33 38.49 -1.00
C GLY A 295 -13.57 39.12 0.37
N THR A 296 -13.34 40.43 0.53
CA THR A 296 -13.59 41.14 1.80
C THR A 296 -15.05 41.02 2.24
N GLU A 297 -16.00 41.13 1.30
CA GLU A 297 -17.42 40.97 1.58
C GLU A 297 -17.75 39.53 2.01
N ILE A 298 -17.19 38.54 1.30
CA ILE A 298 -17.36 37.11 1.61
C ILE A 298 -16.86 36.82 3.03
N LYS A 299 -15.67 37.32 3.38
CA LYS A 299 -15.10 37.19 4.74
C LYS A 299 -16.02 37.77 5.81
N ALA A 300 -16.56 38.97 5.57
CA ALA A 300 -17.46 39.64 6.51
C ALA A 300 -18.75 38.83 6.73
N ARG A 301 -19.35 38.29 5.66
CA ARG A 301 -20.54 37.43 5.74
C ARG A 301 -20.27 36.14 6.50
N ILE A 302 -19.17 35.45 6.21
CA ILE A 302 -18.78 34.22 6.93
C ILE A 302 -18.53 34.51 8.41
N ASN A 303 -17.83 35.60 8.74
CA ASN A 303 -17.58 36.00 10.14
C ASN A 303 -18.88 36.27 10.90
N ASN A 304 -19.88 36.89 10.25
CA ASN A 304 -21.18 37.10 10.87
C ASN A 304 -21.90 35.77 11.15
N ILE A 305 -21.86 34.82 10.20
CA ILE A 305 -22.42 33.47 10.39
C ILE A 305 -21.75 32.76 11.57
N ILE A 306 -20.41 32.78 11.63
CA ILE A 306 -19.65 32.19 12.75
C ILE A 306 -20.05 32.80 14.09
N LYS A 307 -20.24 34.13 14.14
CA LYS A 307 -20.65 34.84 15.37
C LYS A 307 -22.06 34.48 15.83
N GLN A 308 -22.96 34.16 14.90
CA GLN A 308 -24.37 33.84 15.15
C GLN A 308 -24.66 32.33 15.19
N TYR A 309 -23.64 31.49 15.01
CA TYR A 309 -23.82 30.04 14.94
C TYR A 309 -24.43 29.49 16.23
N ASN A 310 -25.52 28.73 16.08
CA ASN A 310 -26.17 28.04 17.18
C ASN A 310 -25.84 26.55 17.13
N PHE A 311 -25.19 26.03 18.16
CA PHE A 311 -24.75 24.64 18.23
C PHE A 311 -25.91 23.62 18.34
N GLU A 312 -27.06 24.05 18.86
CA GLU A 312 -28.29 23.24 18.96
C GLU A 312 -29.14 23.35 17.69
N HIS A 313 -29.02 24.47 16.96
CA HIS A 313 -29.74 24.74 15.72
C HIS A 313 -28.83 25.17 14.55
N PRO A 314 -27.96 24.27 14.03
CA PRO A 314 -27.12 24.58 12.88
C PRO A 314 -27.92 25.02 11.64
N GLU A 315 -29.18 24.58 11.52
CA GLU A 315 -30.07 24.96 10.42
C GLU A 315 -30.33 26.46 10.33
N TYR A 316 -30.19 27.22 11.43
CA TYR A 316 -30.38 28.67 11.41
C TYR A 316 -29.31 29.40 10.57
N SER A 317 -28.20 28.74 10.25
CA SER A 317 -27.16 29.31 9.39
C SER A 317 -27.42 29.13 7.89
N VAL A 318 -28.36 28.26 7.49
CA VAL A 318 -28.52 27.80 6.10
C VAL A 318 -28.82 28.96 5.14
N ASP A 319 -29.76 29.85 5.48
CA ASP A 319 -30.13 30.99 4.62
C ASP A 319 -28.92 31.89 4.35
N SER A 320 -28.16 32.22 5.41
CA SER A 320 -26.97 33.06 5.28
C SER A 320 -25.85 32.38 4.50
N LEU A 321 -25.69 31.07 4.63
CA LEU A 321 -24.71 30.29 3.88
C LEU A 321 -25.06 30.21 2.39
N ILE A 322 -26.34 30.12 2.04
CA ILE A 322 -26.82 30.17 0.66
C ILE A 322 -26.49 31.52 0.02
N GLU A 323 -26.65 32.62 0.76
CA GLU A 323 -26.26 33.94 0.25
C GLU A 323 -24.75 34.03 0.01
N VAL A 324 -23.92 33.49 0.91
CA VAL A 324 -22.46 33.37 0.68
C VAL A 324 -22.18 32.52 -0.57
N TYR A 325 -22.91 31.43 -0.78
CA TYR A 325 -22.73 30.56 -1.93
C TYR A 325 -23.00 31.31 -3.24
N LYS A 326 -24.10 32.07 -3.31
CA LYS A 326 -24.43 32.93 -4.44
C LYS A 326 -23.35 34.01 -4.65
N THR A 327 -22.86 34.64 -3.58
CA THR A 327 -21.78 35.63 -3.65
C THR A 327 -20.51 35.03 -4.27
N ILE A 328 -20.03 33.89 -3.75
CA ILE A 328 -18.83 33.20 -4.29
C ILE A 328 -19.07 32.74 -5.74
N GLN A 329 -20.29 32.31 -6.08
CA GLN A 329 -20.63 31.94 -7.44
C GLN A 329 -20.51 33.16 -8.39
N GLY A 330 -20.90 34.35 -7.93
CA GLY A 330 -20.91 35.59 -8.71
C GLY A 330 -19.59 36.34 -8.85
N ILE A 331 -18.57 36.06 -8.03
CA ILE A 331 -17.26 36.76 -8.14
C ILE A 331 -16.62 36.55 -9.52
N SER A 332 -15.75 37.47 -9.97
CA SER A 332 -15.04 37.37 -11.25
C SER A 332 -13.91 36.33 -11.25
N TYR A 333 -13.32 36.04 -10.09
CA TYR A 333 -12.22 35.10 -9.94
C TYR A 333 -12.58 33.68 -10.43
N ARG A 334 -11.70 33.07 -11.22
CA ARG A 334 -11.89 31.73 -11.83
C ARG A 334 -10.83 30.70 -11.42
N GLY A 335 -9.97 31.04 -10.45
CA GLY A 335 -8.95 30.13 -9.94
C GLY A 335 -9.49 29.06 -8.98
N MET A 336 -8.60 28.17 -8.56
CA MET A 336 -8.91 26.97 -7.78
C MET A 336 -9.72 27.25 -6.51
N TRP A 337 -9.40 28.32 -5.77
CA TRP A 337 -10.06 28.64 -4.50
C TRP A 337 -11.58 28.81 -4.62
N ARG A 338 -12.07 29.34 -5.74
CA ARG A 338 -13.53 29.48 -5.93
C ARG A 338 -14.21 28.12 -5.92
N GLN A 339 -13.69 27.15 -6.69
CA GLN A 339 -14.32 25.83 -6.77
C GLN A 339 -14.19 25.06 -5.46
N LEU A 340 -13.02 25.13 -4.80
CA LEU A 340 -12.81 24.53 -3.49
C LEU A 340 -13.81 25.05 -2.45
N LYS A 341 -13.95 26.38 -2.36
CA LYS A 341 -14.84 27.01 -1.38
C LYS A 341 -16.31 26.80 -1.68
N LEU A 342 -16.71 26.69 -2.95
CA LEU A 342 -18.08 26.30 -3.31
C LEU A 342 -18.38 24.85 -2.89
N ASN A 343 -17.43 23.93 -3.07
CA ASN A 343 -17.60 22.54 -2.64
C ASN A 343 -17.67 22.44 -1.10
N GLU A 344 -16.74 23.08 -0.38
CA GLU A 344 -16.76 23.12 1.09
C GLU A 344 -18.08 23.72 1.61
N LEU A 345 -18.56 24.80 0.98
CA LEU A 345 -19.78 25.47 1.38
C LEU A 345 -21.03 24.63 1.09
N GLN A 346 -21.08 23.90 -0.04
CA GLN A 346 -22.13 22.94 -0.31
C GLN A 346 -22.21 21.89 0.81
N ASP A 347 -21.07 21.30 1.20
CA ASP A 347 -21.04 20.29 2.27
C ASP A 347 -21.52 20.86 3.61
N ILE A 348 -21.12 22.09 3.96
CA ILE A 348 -21.58 22.78 5.17
C ILE A 348 -23.09 23.04 5.12
N ILE A 349 -23.63 23.49 3.98
CA ILE A 349 -25.08 23.73 3.82
C ILE A 349 -25.87 22.42 4.01
N VAL A 350 -25.39 21.33 3.41
CA VAL A 350 -26.00 19.99 3.55
C VAL A 350 -25.95 19.52 5.01
N ASN A 351 -24.81 19.70 5.68
CA ASN A 351 -24.62 19.34 7.09
C ASN A 351 -25.50 20.17 8.03
N CYS A 352 -25.53 21.50 7.87
CA CYS A 352 -26.41 22.41 8.62
C CYS A 352 -27.89 22.09 8.39
N SER A 353 -28.25 21.59 7.21
CA SER A 353 -29.61 21.16 6.89
C SER A 353 -29.97 19.78 7.47
N GLY A 354 -29.07 19.16 8.24
CA GLY A 354 -29.30 17.88 8.90
C GLY A 354 -29.46 16.70 7.95
N ILE A 355 -29.06 16.84 6.69
CA ILE A 355 -29.24 15.82 5.65
C ILE A 355 -28.22 14.70 5.83
N PHE A 356 -28.73 13.50 6.04
CA PHE A 356 -27.97 12.26 5.92
C PHE A 356 -28.40 11.55 4.63
N ALA A 357 -27.44 11.10 3.83
CA ALA A 357 -27.70 10.33 2.61
C ALA A 357 -26.63 9.26 2.42
N GLU A 358 -27.05 8.04 2.10
CA GLU A 358 -26.18 6.90 1.80
C GLU A 358 -26.72 6.07 0.63
N ALA A 359 -25.80 5.41 -0.08
CA ALA A 359 -26.12 4.48 -1.15
C ALA A 359 -25.41 3.15 -0.90
N THR A 360 -26.17 2.08 -0.73
CA THR A 360 -25.64 0.79 -0.26
C THR A 360 -26.20 -0.40 -1.01
N THR A 361 -25.43 -1.48 -1.03
CA THR A 361 -25.82 -2.81 -1.51
C THR A 361 -25.65 -3.83 -0.38
N ARG A 362 -26.38 -4.95 -0.47
CA ARG A 362 -26.27 -6.10 0.43
C ARG A 362 -25.29 -7.18 -0.07
N GLU A 363 -24.78 -7.03 -1.29
CA GLU A 363 -23.74 -7.90 -1.84
C GLU A 363 -22.42 -7.11 -1.92
N GLU A 364 -21.32 -7.74 -1.49
CA GLU A 364 -19.97 -7.15 -1.55
C GLU A 364 -19.53 -6.84 -2.98
N PHE A 365 -20.00 -7.66 -3.93
CA PHE A 365 -19.57 -7.59 -5.31
C PHE A 365 -20.70 -7.80 -6.30
N VAL A 366 -20.45 -7.40 -7.55
CA VAL A 366 -21.25 -7.72 -8.72
C VAL A 366 -20.37 -8.32 -9.80
N LEU A 367 -20.93 -9.21 -10.62
CA LEU A 367 -20.24 -9.76 -11.78
C LEU A 367 -20.54 -8.93 -13.03
N GLN A 368 -19.63 -8.98 -13.99
CA GLN A 368 -19.87 -8.39 -15.29
C GLN A 368 -21.05 -9.06 -16.00
N GLY A 369 -21.96 -8.28 -16.56
CA GLY A 369 -23.20 -8.77 -17.18
C GLY A 369 -24.37 -8.91 -16.19
N ASP A 370 -24.11 -8.90 -14.87
CA ASP A 370 -25.15 -8.88 -13.85
C ASP A 370 -25.69 -7.45 -13.63
N THR A 371 -26.71 -7.34 -12.78
CA THR A 371 -27.31 -6.05 -12.38
C THR A 371 -27.09 -5.81 -10.90
N ALA A 372 -26.48 -4.68 -10.56
CA ALA A 372 -26.32 -4.24 -9.18
C ALA A 372 -27.65 -3.64 -8.67
N SER A 373 -28.12 -4.11 -7.51
CA SER A 373 -29.26 -3.49 -6.81
C SER A 373 -28.75 -2.56 -5.73
N VAL A 374 -29.08 -1.27 -5.82
CA VAL A 374 -28.56 -0.24 -4.91
C VAL A 374 -29.72 0.44 -4.18
N GLY A 375 -29.68 0.34 -2.85
CA GLY A 375 -30.55 1.07 -1.95
C GLY A 375 -30.04 2.47 -1.71
N PHE A 376 -30.89 3.46 -1.97
CA PHE A 376 -30.69 4.87 -1.64
C PHE A 376 -31.45 5.17 -0.36
N PHE A 377 -30.81 5.80 0.61
CA PHE A 377 -31.44 6.23 1.86
C PHE A 377 -31.16 7.71 2.09
N VAL A 378 -32.20 8.47 2.44
CA VAL A 378 -32.06 9.87 2.87
C VAL A 378 -32.94 10.15 4.09
N ASN A 379 -32.39 10.93 5.03
CA ASN A 379 -33.09 11.43 6.20
C ASN A 379 -32.70 12.89 6.45
N LYS A 380 -33.68 13.75 6.72
CA LYS A 380 -33.45 15.13 7.18
C LYS A 380 -33.68 15.21 8.68
N ARG A 381 -32.60 15.31 9.47
CA ARG A 381 -32.65 15.11 10.92
C ARG A 381 -33.13 16.33 11.72
N ASN A 382 -33.06 17.55 11.18
CA ASN A 382 -33.45 18.79 11.86
C ASN A 382 -34.57 19.53 11.11
N ASN A 383 -34.91 20.74 11.56
CA ASN A 383 -36.02 21.54 11.04
C ASN A 383 -35.69 22.37 9.79
N GLY A 384 -34.53 22.14 9.15
CA GLY A 384 -34.18 22.79 7.88
C GLY A 384 -35.20 22.51 6.76
N LYS A 385 -35.24 23.37 5.74
CA LYS A 385 -36.13 23.21 4.57
C LYS A 385 -35.37 22.52 3.44
N ALA A 386 -35.78 21.29 3.10
CA ALA A 386 -35.19 20.57 1.98
C ALA A 386 -36.20 19.64 1.28
N SER A 387 -36.02 19.45 -0.02
CA SER A 387 -36.74 18.46 -0.82
C SER A 387 -35.78 17.65 -1.69
N LEU A 388 -36.02 16.35 -1.81
CA LEU A 388 -35.31 15.48 -2.74
C LEU A 388 -36.00 15.56 -4.11
N GLU A 389 -35.32 16.14 -5.09
CA GLU A 389 -35.87 16.26 -6.45
C GLU A 389 -35.65 14.96 -7.24
N SER A 390 -34.44 14.40 -7.18
CA SER A 390 -34.12 13.14 -7.86
C SER A 390 -32.95 12.39 -7.24
N VAL A 391 -32.90 11.10 -7.52
CA VAL A 391 -31.74 10.22 -7.28
C VAL A 391 -31.25 9.64 -8.59
N TRP A 392 -29.93 9.55 -8.75
CA TRP A 392 -29.27 9.05 -9.96
C TRP A 392 -28.24 7.98 -9.59
N LEU A 393 -28.20 6.93 -10.40
CA LEU A 393 -27.21 5.87 -10.33
C LEU A 393 -26.69 5.62 -11.75
N SER A 394 -25.55 6.22 -12.10
CA SER A 394 -24.92 6.04 -13.42
C SER A 394 -25.90 6.29 -14.58
N THR A 395 -26.51 5.24 -15.15
CA THR A 395 -27.46 5.34 -16.27
C THR A 395 -28.93 5.36 -15.89
N ASP A 396 -29.26 5.00 -14.65
CA ASP A 396 -30.63 5.01 -14.12
C ASP A 396 -30.89 6.24 -13.24
N SER A 397 -32.14 6.68 -13.20
CA SER A 397 -32.55 7.81 -12.36
C SER A 397 -34.02 7.75 -11.99
N LYS A 398 -34.34 8.35 -10.86
CA LYS A 398 -35.72 8.51 -10.39
C LYS A 398 -35.95 9.93 -9.93
N THR A 399 -36.87 10.61 -10.61
CA THR A 399 -37.47 11.85 -10.11
C THR A 399 -38.43 11.50 -8.97
N VAL A 400 -38.35 12.25 -7.88
CA VAL A 400 -39.09 11.99 -6.65
C VAL A 400 -39.93 13.20 -6.24
N ASP A 401 -39.39 14.42 -6.37
CA ASP A 401 -40.02 15.68 -5.94
C ASP A 401 -40.62 15.61 -4.51
N GLN A 402 -39.87 15.01 -3.59
CA GLN A 402 -40.31 14.71 -2.23
C GLN A 402 -39.86 15.80 -1.25
N LEU A 403 -40.82 16.49 -0.62
CA LEU A 403 -40.54 17.31 0.55
C LEU A 403 -40.07 16.43 1.71
N LEU A 404 -38.86 16.66 2.23
CA LEU A 404 -38.31 15.88 3.32
C LEU A 404 -38.86 16.40 4.64
N LYS A 405 -39.54 15.54 5.39
CA LYS A 405 -40.01 15.85 6.75
C LYS A 405 -38.90 15.58 7.76
N THR A 406 -38.93 16.33 8.87
CA THR A 406 -37.95 16.17 9.95
C THR A 406 -37.99 14.75 10.52
N ASN A 407 -36.82 14.14 10.61
CA ASN A 407 -36.56 12.81 11.14
C ASN A 407 -37.41 11.69 10.50
N GLN A 408 -37.69 11.80 9.20
CA GLN A 408 -38.35 10.75 8.43
C GLN A 408 -37.38 10.11 7.45
N ASN A 409 -37.49 8.79 7.31
CA ASN A 409 -36.69 7.98 6.42
C ASN A 409 -37.36 7.89 5.05
N TYR A 410 -36.56 8.10 4.00
CA TYR A 410 -36.98 7.90 2.62
C TYR A 410 -36.00 6.96 1.94
N SER A 411 -36.52 5.90 1.36
CA SER A 411 -35.72 4.85 0.72
C SER A 411 -36.17 4.60 -0.70
N TYR A 412 -35.21 4.39 -1.59
CA TYR A 412 -35.43 4.03 -2.99
C TYR A 412 -34.49 2.89 -3.37
N GLU A 413 -34.86 2.13 -4.40
CA GLU A 413 -33.98 1.13 -4.99
C GLU A 413 -33.85 1.45 -6.47
N LEU A 414 -32.61 1.52 -6.96
CA LEU A 414 -32.29 1.61 -8.39
C LEU A 414 -31.42 0.42 -8.79
N LYS A 415 -31.47 0.08 -10.07
CA LYS A 415 -30.76 -1.08 -10.61
C LYS A 415 -29.84 -0.63 -11.73
N GLU A 416 -28.56 -0.97 -11.61
CA GLU A 416 -27.56 -0.64 -12.64
C GLU A 416 -27.03 -1.92 -13.30
N PRO A 417 -27.31 -2.16 -14.59
CA PRO A 417 -26.73 -3.27 -15.33
C PRO A 417 -25.24 -3.02 -15.61
N ILE A 418 -24.39 -3.96 -15.22
CA ILE A 418 -22.93 -3.86 -15.37
C ILE A 418 -22.52 -4.30 -16.77
N ARG A 419 -22.33 -3.35 -17.69
CA ARG A 419 -22.03 -3.60 -19.11
C ARG A 419 -20.58 -3.30 -19.51
N GLU A 420 -20.09 -3.98 -20.53
CA GLU A 420 -18.86 -3.62 -21.25
C GLU A 420 -19.05 -2.37 -22.13
N PRO A 421 -18.05 -1.50 -22.34
CA PRO A 421 -16.70 -1.52 -21.74
C PRO A 421 -16.58 -0.62 -20.50
N ALA A 422 -17.70 -0.32 -19.83
CA ALA A 422 -17.76 0.76 -18.85
C ALA A 422 -17.07 0.45 -17.49
N VAL A 423 -16.63 -0.80 -17.24
CA VAL A 423 -16.12 -1.22 -15.92
C VAL A 423 -14.82 -2.02 -15.98
N VAL A 424 -14.13 -2.06 -17.13
CA VAL A 424 -12.83 -2.73 -17.19
C VAL A 424 -11.82 -1.90 -16.40
N ASN A 425 -11.55 -2.36 -15.17
CA ASN A 425 -10.56 -1.89 -14.19
C ASN A 425 -11.03 -1.07 -12.97
N ALA A 426 -12.33 -1.04 -12.61
CA ALA A 426 -12.76 -0.33 -11.39
C ALA A 426 -12.15 -0.93 -10.10
N THR A 427 -12.12 -2.26 -9.98
CA THR A 427 -11.54 -2.95 -8.82
C THR A 427 -10.02 -3.01 -8.88
N GLN A 428 -9.44 -3.16 -10.07
CA GLN A 428 -7.98 -3.25 -10.23
C GLN A 428 -7.34 -1.88 -9.94
N PRO A 429 -6.48 -1.74 -8.92
CA PRO A 429 -5.79 -0.48 -8.64
C PRO A 429 -5.13 0.07 -9.91
N TYR A 430 -5.34 1.35 -10.21
CA TYR A 430 -5.03 1.90 -11.53
C TYR A 430 -3.56 1.76 -11.94
N TRP A 431 -2.65 1.77 -10.96
CA TRP A 431 -1.21 1.62 -11.16
C TRP A 431 -0.77 0.16 -11.37
N LEU A 432 -1.67 -0.81 -11.18
CA LEU A 432 -1.47 -2.24 -11.40
C LEU A 432 -2.21 -2.76 -12.64
N GLN A 433 -2.79 -1.88 -13.45
CA GLN A 433 -3.49 -2.27 -14.68
C GLN A 433 -2.51 -2.71 -15.77
N LEU A 434 -1.32 -2.09 -15.81
CA LEU A 434 -0.24 -2.41 -16.72
C LEU A 434 0.95 -3.03 -15.96
N PRO A 435 1.78 -3.86 -16.64
CA PRO A 435 3.04 -4.32 -16.08
C PRO A 435 3.93 -3.16 -15.66
N GLN A 436 4.62 -3.32 -14.53
CA GLN A 436 5.61 -2.37 -14.04
C GLN A 436 6.80 -2.28 -15.02
N THR A 437 7.42 -1.11 -15.06
CA THR A 437 8.79 -0.96 -15.59
C THR A 437 9.76 -0.97 -14.41
N PRO A 438 11.08 -1.15 -14.64
CA PRO A 438 12.05 -1.04 -13.56
C PRO A 438 11.84 0.25 -12.76
N GLY A 439 11.66 0.11 -11.45
CA GLY A 439 11.45 1.22 -10.51
C GLY A 439 10.13 1.97 -10.60
N ASN A 440 9.19 1.64 -11.49
CA ASN A 440 7.94 2.39 -11.65
C ASN A 440 6.71 1.54 -11.96
N PHE A 441 5.56 2.00 -11.45
CA PHE A 441 4.26 1.60 -11.94
C PHE A 441 3.94 2.31 -13.26
N ASN A 442 3.44 1.56 -14.24
CA ASN A 442 3.05 2.15 -15.52
C ASN A 442 1.61 2.68 -15.46
N ILE A 443 1.46 4.01 -15.41
CA ILE A 443 0.16 4.69 -15.35
C ILE A 443 -0.20 5.20 -16.75
N SER A 444 -1.17 4.55 -17.39
CA SER A 444 -1.57 4.86 -18.77
C SER A 444 -2.26 6.22 -18.95
N GLN A 445 -2.93 6.70 -17.89
CA GLN A 445 -3.72 7.93 -17.91
C GLN A 445 -3.09 8.98 -16.98
N PRO A 446 -2.50 10.06 -17.51
CA PRO A 446 -1.76 11.03 -16.69
C PRO A 446 -2.57 11.66 -15.55
N PHE A 447 -3.89 11.82 -15.71
CA PHE A 447 -4.73 12.44 -14.67
C PHE A 447 -4.93 11.58 -13.42
N LEU A 448 -4.58 10.30 -13.48
CA LEU A 448 -4.58 9.39 -12.34
C LEU A 448 -3.33 9.56 -11.46
N VAL A 449 -2.27 10.16 -11.99
CA VAL A 449 -1.08 10.52 -11.19
C VAL A 449 -1.51 11.43 -10.02
N GLY A 450 -1.00 11.13 -8.84
CA GLY A 450 -1.40 11.78 -7.60
C GLY A 450 -2.66 11.21 -6.94
N LYS A 451 -3.48 10.36 -7.58
CA LYS A 451 -4.61 9.75 -6.88
C LYS A 451 -4.14 8.71 -5.86
N ALA A 452 -4.67 8.78 -4.64
CA ALA A 452 -4.34 7.81 -3.60
C ALA A 452 -4.92 6.41 -3.84
N TRP A 453 -6.14 6.35 -4.38
CA TRP A 453 -6.85 5.10 -4.66
C TRP A 453 -7.73 5.25 -5.91
N ASN A 454 -8.37 4.16 -6.32
CA ASN A 454 -9.37 4.16 -7.37
C ASN A 454 -10.63 4.93 -6.97
N ASP A 455 -11.34 5.46 -7.97
CA ASP A 455 -12.71 5.94 -7.80
C ASP A 455 -13.64 4.75 -7.50
N PRO A 456 -14.78 4.95 -6.79
CA PRO A 456 -15.71 3.87 -6.50
C PRO A 456 -16.33 3.31 -7.77
N LEU A 457 -16.70 2.02 -7.74
CA LEU A 457 -17.33 1.33 -8.87
C LEU A 457 -18.58 2.06 -9.37
N LEU A 458 -19.46 2.45 -8.45
CA LEU A 458 -20.64 3.26 -8.73
C LEU A 458 -20.68 4.45 -7.76
N THR A 459 -21.17 5.58 -8.27
CA THR A 459 -21.47 6.77 -7.46
C THR A 459 -22.94 7.12 -7.60
N ALA A 460 -23.64 7.19 -6.47
CA ALA A 460 -24.99 7.69 -6.35
C ALA A 460 -24.99 9.23 -6.26
N VAL A 461 -25.97 9.88 -6.88
CA VAL A 461 -26.19 11.33 -6.77
C VAL A 461 -27.59 11.60 -6.25
N PHE A 462 -27.68 12.37 -5.17
CA PHE A 462 -28.93 12.89 -4.61
C PHE A 462 -29.02 14.37 -4.97
N ASN A 463 -30.00 14.75 -5.78
CA ASN A 463 -30.27 16.16 -6.06
C ASN A 463 -31.26 16.66 -5.01
N ILE A 464 -30.74 17.44 -4.07
CA ILE A 464 -31.49 17.92 -2.91
C ILE A 464 -31.58 19.43 -3.03
N LYS A 465 -32.81 19.92 -3.15
CA LYS A 465 -33.12 21.33 -3.08
C LYS A 465 -33.17 21.76 -1.63
N ILE A 466 -32.31 22.69 -1.25
CA ILE A 466 -32.27 23.34 0.06
C ILE A 466 -32.60 24.80 -0.19
N ASN A 467 -33.73 25.26 0.37
CA ASN A 467 -34.37 26.51 -0.01
C ASN A 467 -34.59 26.64 -1.54
N ASP A 468 -33.88 27.56 -2.20
CA ASP A 468 -33.99 27.88 -3.62
C ASP A 468 -32.86 27.30 -4.49
N ILE A 469 -31.89 26.58 -3.90
CA ILE A 469 -30.75 25.99 -4.62
C ILE A 469 -30.79 24.47 -4.55
N THR A 470 -30.58 23.82 -5.70
CA THR A 470 -30.36 22.37 -5.80
C THR A 470 -28.88 22.04 -5.67
N PHE A 471 -28.55 21.19 -4.70
CA PHE A 471 -27.21 20.65 -4.50
C PHE A 471 -27.16 19.18 -4.92
N SER A 472 -26.11 18.80 -5.65
CA SER A 472 -25.84 17.40 -6.01
C SER A 472 -24.94 16.74 -4.98
N VAL A 473 -25.55 15.99 -4.07
CA VAL A 473 -24.85 15.25 -3.01
C VAL A 473 -24.41 13.89 -3.56
N ARG A 474 -23.10 13.70 -3.73
CA ARG A 474 -22.52 12.45 -4.28
C ARG A 474 -22.15 11.50 -3.16
N ARG A 475 -22.48 10.21 -3.31
CA ARG A 475 -22.12 9.14 -2.37
C ARG A 475 -21.57 7.93 -3.12
N PRO A 476 -20.44 7.33 -2.68
CA PRO A 476 -20.02 6.05 -3.23
C PRO A 476 -21.06 4.99 -2.89
N VAL A 477 -21.30 4.05 -3.80
CA VAL A 477 -22.06 2.83 -3.47
C VAL A 477 -21.16 1.92 -2.66
N GLN A 478 -21.62 1.51 -1.48
CA GLN A 478 -20.86 0.67 -0.55
C GLN A 478 -21.62 -0.62 -0.22
N TYR A 479 -20.89 -1.70 0.03
CA TYR A 479 -21.45 -2.88 0.66
C TYR A 479 -21.66 -2.62 2.15
N LYS A 480 -22.90 -2.76 2.63
CA LYS A 480 -23.27 -2.56 4.03
C LYS A 480 -23.84 -3.84 4.63
N TYR A 481 -23.32 -4.25 5.79
CA TYR A 481 -23.84 -5.36 6.58
C TYR A 481 -23.72 -5.09 8.09
N ILE A 482 -24.37 -5.93 8.90
CA ILE A 482 -24.30 -5.85 10.36
C ILE A 482 -23.43 -7.00 10.86
N ASP A 483 -22.35 -6.65 11.53
CA ASP A 483 -21.48 -7.58 12.26
C ASP A 483 -21.91 -7.64 13.73
N PRO A 484 -22.07 -8.83 14.34
CA PRO A 484 -22.50 -8.95 15.74
C PRO A 484 -21.56 -8.30 16.77
N VAL A 485 -20.29 -8.10 16.44
CA VAL A 485 -19.26 -7.49 17.31
C VAL A 485 -19.02 -6.02 16.94
N LYS A 486 -18.94 -5.71 15.64
CA LYS A 486 -18.56 -4.38 15.14
C LYS A 486 -19.76 -3.45 14.87
N GLY A 487 -20.98 -3.98 14.81
CA GLY A 487 -22.17 -3.21 14.44
C GLY A 487 -22.26 -2.98 12.92
N GLU A 488 -22.59 -1.76 12.49
CA GLU A 488 -22.66 -1.45 11.06
C GLU A 488 -21.26 -1.43 10.43
N VAL A 489 -21.06 -2.30 9.43
CA VAL A 489 -19.82 -2.36 8.65
C VAL A 489 -20.11 -1.97 7.21
N TYR A 490 -19.25 -1.12 6.68
CA TYR A 490 -19.26 -0.68 5.29
C TYR A 490 -17.98 -1.16 4.64
N GLN A 491 -18.05 -1.59 3.39
CA GLN A 491 -16.91 -2.02 2.56
C GLN A 491 -17.06 -1.49 1.13
N PRO A 492 -15.96 -1.40 0.36
CA PRO A 492 -16.04 -1.07 -1.06
C PRO A 492 -16.95 -2.04 -1.81
N PHE A 493 -17.86 -1.53 -2.64
CA PHE A 493 -18.59 -2.36 -3.60
C PHE A 493 -17.72 -2.57 -4.85
N ILE A 494 -17.44 -3.83 -5.20
CA ILE A 494 -16.44 -4.17 -6.21
C ILE A 494 -17.00 -4.96 -7.39
N LEU A 495 -16.31 -4.87 -8.52
CA LEU A 495 -16.49 -5.77 -9.65
C LEU A 495 -15.63 -7.02 -9.40
N MET A 496 -16.27 -8.19 -9.38
CA MET A 496 -15.60 -9.48 -9.17
C MET A 496 -15.57 -10.26 -10.50
N PRO A 497 -14.46 -10.93 -10.85
CA PRO A 497 -14.43 -11.81 -12.03
C PRO A 497 -15.29 -13.06 -11.79
N HIS A 498 -15.86 -13.63 -12.86
CA HIS A 498 -16.63 -14.88 -12.72
C HIS A 498 -15.77 -16.04 -12.23
N LEU A 499 -14.52 -16.12 -12.72
CA LEU A 499 -13.54 -17.13 -12.31
C LEU A 499 -12.24 -16.45 -11.84
N SER A 500 -11.67 -16.97 -10.75
CA SER A 500 -10.33 -16.63 -10.27
C SER A 500 -9.43 -17.85 -10.42
N LEU A 501 -8.31 -17.74 -11.13
CA LEU A 501 -7.42 -18.86 -11.47
C LEU A 501 -6.10 -18.75 -10.69
N SER A 502 -5.63 -19.87 -10.13
CA SER A 502 -4.28 -20.00 -9.56
C SER A 502 -3.61 -21.30 -10.03
N LEU A 503 -2.29 -21.34 -9.92
CA LEU A 503 -1.45 -22.45 -10.32
C LEU A 503 -0.69 -23.01 -9.12
N SER A 504 -0.41 -24.31 -9.15
CA SER A 504 0.36 -24.97 -8.10
C SER A 504 1.19 -26.13 -8.68
N PRO A 505 2.44 -26.33 -8.21
CA PRO A 505 3.16 -25.48 -7.25
C PRO A 505 3.56 -24.13 -7.87
N HIS A 506 3.92 -23.15 -7.04
CA HIS A 506 4.37 -21.83 -7.53
C HIS A 506 5.77 -21.92 -8.16
N VAL A 507 6.66 -22.71 -7.56
CA VAL A 507 7.95 -23.11 -8.13
C VAL A 507 7.97 -24.63 -8.26
N ALA A 508 8.32 -25.12 -9.44
CA ALA A 508 8.46 -26.55 -9.71
C ALA A 508 9.93 -26.92 -9.92
N LEU A 509 10.50 -27.67 -8.98
CA LEU A 509 11.88 -28.18 -9.06
C LEU A 509 11.90 -29.51 -9.83
N LEU A 510 12.43 -29.51 -11.05
CA LEU A 510 12.37 -30.67 -11.96
C LEU A 510 13.57 -31.61 -11.87
N ASN A 511 14.60 -31.25 -11.11
CA ASN A 511 15.86 -32.01 -11.03
C ASN A 511 16.40 -32.13 -9.60
N VAL A 512 15.51 -32.39 -8.65
CA VAL A 512 15.89 -32.71 -7.26
C VAL A 512 16.37 -34.16 -7.18
N LYS A 513 17.55 -34.38 -6.60
CA LYS A 513 18.15 -35.71 -6.39
C LYS A 513 18.45 -35.93 -4.92
N ASN A 514 17.95 -37.02 -4.36
CA ASN A 514 18.28 -37.45 -3.01
C ASN A 514 18.98 -38.82 -3.03
N GLU A 515 19.21 -39.40 -1.86
CA GLU A 515 19.84 -40.72 -1.69
C GLU A 515 19.09 -41.86 -2.40
N LYS A 516 17.81 -41.68 -2.73
CA LYS A 516 16.96 -42.65 -3.44
C LYS A 516 16.86 -42.39 -4.95
N GLY A 517 17.54 -41.35 -5.45
CA GLY A 517 17.51 -40.96 -6.86
C GLY A 517 16.76 -39.66 -7.13
N LYS A 518 16.36 -39.46 -8.38
CA LYS A 518 15.68 -38.24 -8.83
C LYS A 518 14.20 -38.24 -8.43
N ARG A 519 13.72 -37.17 -7.81
CA ARG A 519 12.29 -36.94 -7.53
C ARG A 519 11.53 -36.72 -8.85
N SER A 520 10.38 -37.38 -9.02
CA SER A 520 9.47 -37.12 -10.14
C SER A 520 8.47 -36.03 -9.79
N VAL A 521 8.22 -35.12 -10.73
CA VAL A 521 7.12 -34.16 -10.69
C VAL A 521 6.18 -34.55 -11.83
N ASP A 522 5.09 -35.24 -11.49
CA ASP A 522 4.22 -35.84 -12.49
C ASP A 522 3.08 -34.93 -12.92
N SER A 523 2.69 -33.97 -12.08
CA SER A 523 1.51 -33.13 -12.31
C SER A 523 1.71 -31.69 -11.86
N ILE A 524 1.06 -30.79 -12.59
CA ILE A 524 0.78 -29.42 -12.19
C ILE A 524 -0.73 -29.27 -11.99
N TYR A 525 -1.13 -28.25 -11.24
CA TYR A 525 -2.53 -28.05 -10.88
C TYR A 525 -3.00 -26.66 -11.31
N VAL A 526 -4.08 -26.63 -12.11
CA VAL A 526 -4.86 -25.41 -12.32
C VAL A 526 -6.00 -25.43 -11.33
N ARG A 527 -6.02 -24.45 -10.43
CA ARG A 527 -7.10 -24.24 -9.47
C ARG A 527 -7.94 -23.07 -9.94
N TYR A 528 -9.25 -23.17 -9.84
CA TYR A 528 -10.13 -22.03 -10.10
C TYR A 528 -11.29 -21.97 -9.11
N LYS A 529 -11.60 -20.76 -8.64
CA LYS A 529 -12.77 -20.46 -7.81
C LYS A 529 -13.85 -19.83 -8.67
N SER A 530 -15.08 -20.32 -8.54
CA SER A 530 -16.25 -19.75 -9.21
C SER A 530 -16.97 -18.75 -8.32
N ASN A 531 -17.37 -17.61 -8.89
CA ASN A 531 -18.20 -16.61 -8.23
C ASN A 531 -19.67 -16.62 -8.71
N PHE A 532 -20.04 -17.59 -9.55
CA PHE A 532 -21.39 -17.79 -10.09
C PHE A 532 -21.81 -19.26 -10.07
N THR A 533 -23.12 -19.51 -10.17
CA THR A 533 -23.70 -20.86 -10.27
C THR A 533 -24.38 -21.05 -11.62
N GLN A 534 -23.91 -22.01 -12.41
CA GLN A 534 -24.50 -22.37 -13.71
C GLN A 534 -24.04 -23.78 -14.12
N GLN A 535 -24.94 -24.57 -14.72
CA GLN A 535 -24.61 -25.90 -15.25
C GLN A 535 -24.30 -25.85 -16.75
N ASN A 536 -23.56 -26.85 -17.23
CA ASN A 536 -23.29 -27.08 -18.66
C ASN A 536 -22.66 -25.88 -19.39
N VAL A 537 -21.81 -25.10 -18.71
CA VAL A 537 -21.10 -23.96 -19.29
C VAL A 537 -19.95 -24.47 -20.17
N PRO A 538 -19.95 -24.21 -21.49
CA PRO A 538 -18.85 -24.60 -22.38
C PRO A 538 -17.56 -23.91 -21.95
N SER A 539 -16.56 -24.70 -21.59
CA SER A 539 -15.30 -24.22 -21.02
C SER A 539 -14.12 -24.75 -21.81
N THR A 540 -13.11 -23.91 -22.05
CA THR A 540 -11.82 -24.29 -22.66
C THR A 540 -10.70 -23.82 -21.73
N LEU A 541 -9.78 -24.74 -21.37
CA LEU A 541 -8.57 -24.40 -20.60
C LEU A 541 -7.35 -24.37 -21.51
N TYR A 542 -6.60 -23.29 -21.41
CA TYR A 542 -5.33 -23.07 -22.08
C TYR A 542 -4.19 -23.01 -21.06
N LEU A 543 -3.07 -23.59 -21.43
CA LEU A 543 -1.79 -23.43 -20.76
C LEU A 543 -0.90 -22.59 -21.68
N LEU A 544 -0.25 -21.57 -21.10
CA LEU A 544 0.48 -20.56 -21.83
C LEU A 544 1.96 -20.61 -21.40
N GLN A 545 2.85 -20.93 -22.32
CA GLN A 545 4.30 -20.97 -22.05
C GLN A 545 5.09 -20.31 -23.19
N ASP A 546 4.71 -20.62 -24.42
CA ASP A 546 5.23 -20.09 -25.70
C ASP A 546 4.10 -19.84 -26.70
N SER A 547 3.15 -20.75 -26.69
CA SER A 547 1.92 -20.81 -27.45
C SER A 547 0.81 -21.34 -26.54
N ALA A 548 -0.44 -21.04 -26.89
CA ALA A 548 -1.57 -21.57 -26.13
C ALA A 548 -1.77 -23.05 -26.45
N ARG A 549 -1.56 -23.93 -25.46
CA ARG A 549 -1.86 -25.36 -25.55
C ARG A 549 -3.20 -25.63 -24.89
N THR A 550 -4.11 -26.28 -25.62
CA THR A 550 -5.44 -26.61 -25.12
C THR A 550 -5.39 -27.87 -24.26
N ALA A 551 -5.76 -27.78 -22.98
CA ALA A 551 -5.92 -28.95 -22.11
C ALA A 551 -7.25 -29.67 -22.34
N PHE A 552 -8.33 -28.91 -22.55
CA PHE A 552 -9.61 -29.41 -23.02
C PHE A 552 -10.36 -28.27 -23.72
N GLU A 553 -11.22 -28.60 -24.68
CA GLU A 553 -11.95 -27.64 -25.49
C GLU A 553 -13.47 -27.80 -25.37
N LYS A 554 -14.17 -26.69 -25.12
CA LYS A 554 -15.65 -26.60 -25.08
C LYS A 554 -16.30 -27.69 -24.23
N GLN A 555 -15.59 -28.16 -23.20
CA GLN A 555 -16.10 -29.20 -22.32
C GLN A 555 -17.18 -28.56 -21.42
N PRO A 556 -18.40 -29.12 -21.36
CA PRO A 556 -19.44 -28.61 -20.47
C PRO A 556 -19.00 -28.83 -19.01
N ARG A 557 -19.04 -27.77 -18.20
CA ARG A 557 -18.72 -27.82 -16.78
C ARG A 557 -19.82 -27.14 -15.96
N SER A 558 -20.02 -27.64 -14.75
CA SER A 558 -20.95 -27.05 -13.78
C SER A 558 -20.17 -26.27 -12.73
N TYR A 559 -20.59 -25.03 -12.54
CA TYR A 559 -20.02 -24.06 -11.63
C TYR A 559 -20.98 -23.79 -10.48
N GLU A 560 -20.45 -23.61 -9.28
CA GLU A 560 -21.18 -23.31 -8.06
C GLU A 560 -20.50 -22.13 -7.35
N LYS A 561 -21.28 -21.08 -6.99
CA LYS A 561 -20.77 -19.87 -6.34
C LYS A 561 -19.99 -20.24 -5.07
N GLY A 562 -18.77 -19.73 -4.96
CA GLY A 562 -17.87 -19.96 -3.82
C GLY A 562 -17.04 -21.24 -3.93
N LYS A 563 -17.36 -22.17 -4.84
CA LYS A 563 -16.67 -23.46 -4.95
C LYS A 563 -15.33 -23.34 -5.67
N GLN A 564 -14.33 -24.04 -5.14
CA GLN A 564 -13.03 -24.19 -5.76
C GLN A 564 -12.91 -25.55 -6.43
N TYR A 565 -12.32 -25.56 -7.63
CA TYR A 565 -12.07 -26.74 -8.42
C TYR A 565 -10.57 -26.86 -8.67
N THR A 566 -10.09 -28.09 -8.79
CA THR A 566 -8.68 -28.38 -9.10
C THR A 566 -8.63 -29.32 -10.30
N ILE A 567 -7.81 -28.98 -11.28
CA ILE A 567 -7.52 -29.81 -12.45
C ILE A 567 -6.06 -30.21 -12.36
N ALA A 568 -5.81 -31.52 -12.18
CA ALA A 568 -4.48 -32.10 -12.30
C ALA A 568 -4.15 -32.28 -13.79
N LEU A 569 -2.99 -31.79 -14.21
CA LEU A 569 -2.50 -31.89 -15.58
C LEU A 569 -1.14 -32.59 -15.59
N PRO A 570 -0.94 -33.62 -16.43
CA PRO A 570 0.34 -34.29 -16.53
C PRO A 570 1.41 -33.32 -17.04
N LEU A 571 2.45 -33.08 -16.23
CA LEU A 571 3.48 -32.09 -16.54
C LEU A 571 4.10 -32.34 -17.93
N LYS A 572 4.43 -33.60 -18.22
CA LYS A 572 5.08 -34.03 -19.48
C LYS A 572 4.33 -33.60 -20.75
N GLN A 573 3.01 -33.41 -20.68
CA GLN A 573 2.20 -33.01 -21.84
C GLN A 573 2.23 -31.49 -22.08
N PHE A 574 2.31 -30.70 -21.02
CA PHE A 574 2.13 -29.24 -21.10
C PHE A 574 3.42 -28.46 -20.93
N TYR A 575 4.45 -29.08 -20.33
CA TYR A 575 5.75 -28.46 -20.11
C TYR A 575 6.57 -28.34 -21.40
N ASN A 576 7.04 -27.14 -21.67
CA ASN A 576 8.09 -26.82 -22.61
C ASN A 576 9.38 -26.47 -21.83
N PRO A 577 10.45 -27.26 -21.95
CA PRO A 577 11.70 -26.99 -21.25
C PRO A 577 12.45 -25.74 -21.72
N SER A 578 12.08 -25.13 -22.85
CA SER A 578 12.69 -23.87 -23.30
C SER A 578 12.10 -22.62 -22.65
N GLN A 579 11.08 -22.77 -21.80
CA GLN A 579 10.38 -21.67 -21.17
C GLN A 579 10.39 -21.80 -19.65
N GLU A 580 10.66 -20.68 -18.98
CA GLU A 580 10.78 -20.64 -17.51
C GLU A 580 9.42 -20.59 -16.80
N TYR A 581 8.42 -19.97 -17.42
CA TYR A 581 7.12 -19.69 -16.80
C TYR A 581 5.97 -20.35 -17.54
N LEU A 582 5.03 -20.94 -16.81
CA LEU A 582 3.74 -21.40 -17.33
C LEU A 582 2.60 -20.66 -16.65
N GLU A 583 1.74 -20.03 -17.45
CA GLU A 583 0.48 -19.42 -17.03
C GLU A 583 -0.71 -20.28 -17.50
N ALA A 584 -1.92 -19.93 -17.06
CA ALA A 584 -3.15 -20.58 -17.52
C ALA A 584 -4.25 -19.55 -17.81
N ALA A 585 -5.13 -19.90 -18.75
CA ALA A 585 -6.33 -19.13 -19.05
C ALA A 585 -7.54 -20.06 -19.24
N MET A 586 -8.67 -19.70 -18.62
CA MET A 586 -9.95 -20.36 -18.81
C MET A 586 -10.86 -19.46 -19.65
N ARG A 587 -11.33 -19.97 -20.78
CA ARG A 587 -12.36 -19.36 -21.59
C ARG A 587 -13.70 -20.03 -21.30
N ILE A 588 -14.74 -19.25 -20.99
CA ILE A 588 -16.10 -19.74 -20.78
C ILE A 588 -17.09 -19.02 -21.69
N TYR A 589 -18.17 -19.70 -22.08
CA TYR A 589 -19.30 -19.10 -22.79
C TYR A 589 -20.51 -19.01 -21.86
N LEU A 590 -20.90 -17.80 -21.48
CA LEU A 590 -21.95 -17.52 -20.49
C LEU A 590 -22.84 -16.38 -20.99
N GLY A 591 -24.16 -16.55 -20.93
CA GLY A 591 -25.11 -15.48 -21.28
C GLY A 591 -24.99 -14.96 -22.71
N GLY A 592 -24.61 -15.80 -23.68
CA GLY A 592 -24.40 -15.39 -25.07
C GLY A 592 -23.04 -14.76 -25.37
N GLN A 593 -22.18 -14.59 -24.35
CA GLN A 593 -20.89 -13.90 -24.44
C GLN A 593 -19.72 -14.83 -24.07
N THR A 594 -18.54 -14.52 -24.59
CA THR A 594 -17.30 -15.23 -24.27
C THR A 594 -16.48 -14.42 -23.27
N TYR A 595 -16.05 -15.07 -22.18
CA TYR A 595 -15.18 -14.47 -21.18
C TYR A 595 -13.87 -15.25 -21.07
N VAL A 596 -12.75 -14.55 -20.84
CA VAL A 596 -11.42 -15.15 -20.66
C VAL A 596 -10.85 -14.70 -19.32
N TYR A 597 -10.46 -15.67 -18.49
CA TYR A 597 -9.88 -15.44 -17.17
C TYR A 597 -8.48 -16.05 -17.09
N SER A 598 -7.49 -15.24 -16.74
CA SER A 598 -6.09 -15.65 -16.62
C SER A 598 -5.42 -15.12 -15.35
N LYS A 599 -6.19 -14.55 -14.44
CA LYS A 599 -5.68 -13.91 -13.22
C LYS A 599 -6.25 -14.59 -11.97
N TYR A 600 -5.44 -14.57 -10.93
CA TYR A 600 -5.85 -14.87 -9.57
C TYR A 600 -6.38 -13.60 -8.92
N PHE A 601 -7.61 -13.67 -8.42
CA PHE A 601 -8.22 -12.61 -7.63
C PHE A 601 -7.85 -12.81 -6.15
N ARG A 602 -7.04 -11.89 -5.62
CA ARG A 602 -6.55 -11.88 -4.24
C ARG A 602 -7.37 -10.92 -3.38
N SER A 603 -7.49 -11.27 -2.10
CA SER A 603 -8.10 -10.44 -1.05
C SER A 603 -7.08 -10.26 0.08
N ILE A 604 -6.96 -9.04 0.59
CA ILE A 604 -6.17 -8.71 1.79
C ILE A 604 -7.13 -8.07 2.79
N GLU A 605 -7.20 -8.63 3.99
CA GLU A 605 -8.22 -8.29 4.99
C GLU A 605 -7.56 -8.03 6.34
N TYR A 606 -7.67 -6.79 6.82
CA TYR A 606 -7.19 -6.36 8.13
C TYR A 606 -8.22 -5.44 8.78
N ASP A 607 -8.43 -5.56 10.09
CA ASP A 607 -9.48 -4.84 10.82
C ASP A 607 -9.38 -3.30 10.73
N HIS A 608 -8.20 -2.74 10.52
CA HIS A 608 -7.96 -1.29 10.53
C HIS A 608 -8.08 -0.60 9.17
N ILE A 609 -8.22 -1.36 8.07
CA ILE A 609 -8.33 -0.85 6.70
C ILE A 609 -9.47 -1.54 5.94
N PRO A 610 -9.99 -0.93 4.85
CA PRO A 610 -10.93 -1.61 3.96
C PRO A 610 -10.37 -2.92 3.40
N ASN A 611 -11.26 -3.87 3.09
CA ASN A 611 -10.88 -5.06 2.32
C ASN A 611 -10.28 -4.61 0.98
N ILE A 612 -9.09 -5.12 0.68
CA ILE A 612 -8.41 -4.82 -0.57
C ILE A 612 -8.57 -6.01 -1.50
N HIS A 613 -9.04 -5.75 -2.70
CA HIS A 613 -9.16 -6.78 -3.74
C HIS A 613 -8.41 -6.35 -4.99
N TYR A 614 -7.63 -7.27 -5.55
CA TYR A 614 -6.92 -7.02 -6.79
C TYR A 614 -6.66 -8.32 -7.55
N SER A 615 -6.41 -8.20 -8.86
CA SER A 615 -6.06 -9.33 -9.71
C SER A 615 -4.55 -9.36 -9.96
N ALA A 616 -3.94 -10.49 -9.63
CA ALA A 616 -2.55 -10.80 -9.95
C ALA A 616 -2.51 -11.87 -11.04
N LYS A 617 -1.50 -11.84 -11.91
CA LYS A 617 -1.19 -13.02 -12.72
C LYS A 617 -0.55 -14.06 -11.80
N ASP A 618 -0.88 -15.32 -12.04
CA ASP A 618 -0.25 -16.44 -11.37
C ASP A 618 0.47 -17.31 -12.40
N HIS A 619 1.60 -17.88 -12.01
CA HIS A 619 2.44 -18.68 -12.88
C HIS A 619 3.18 -19.77 -12.08
N ILE A 620 3.57 -20.83 -12.78
CA ILE A 620 4.56 -21.79 -12.30
C ILE A 620 5.90 -21.39 -12.88
N LYS A 621 6.89 -21.18 -12.01
CA LYS A 621 8.30 -21.05 -12.42
C LYS A 621 8.98 -22.42 -12.37
N PHE A 622 9.59 -22.84 -13.47
CA PHE A 622 10.31 -24.10 -13.56
C PHE A 622 11.81 -23.93 -13.33
N ILE A 623 12.37 -24.80 -12.50
CA ILE A 623 13.81 -24.88 -12.23
C ILE A 623 14.33 -26.23 -12.71
N ASN A 624 15.27 -26.22 -13.64
CA ASN A 624 15.86 -27.42 -14.25
C ASN A 624 17.22 -27.78 -13.68
N GLU A 625 17.84 -26.83 -12.99
CA GLU A 625 19.12 -26.95 -12.32
C GLU A 625 19.10 -28.13 -11.35
N GLU A 626 20.17 -28.93 -11.37
CA GLU A 626 20.30 -30.03 -10.42
C GLU A 626 20.42 -29.50 -9.00
N ILE A 627 19.58 -30.00 -8.10
CA ILE A 627 19.63 -29.72 -6.67
C ILE A 627 19.69 -31.04 -5.93
N LYS A 628 20.77 -31.25 -5.18
CA LYS A 628 20.97 -32.44 -4.35
C LYS A 628 20.49 -32.18 -2.93
N THR A 629 19.80 -33.15 -2.34
CA THR A 629 19.33 -33.10 -0.95
C THR A 629 19.78 -34.32 -0.17
N VAL A 630 20.07 -34.13 1.11
CA VAL A 630 20.45 -35.18 2.06
C VAL A 630 19.64 -34.97 3.33
N GLY A 631 19.15 -36.06 3.92
CA GLY A 631 18.19 -36.03 5.01
C GLY A 631 16.74 -36.13 4.52
N LYS A 632 15.83 -36.29 5.47
CA LYS A 632 14.41 -36.56 5.22
C LYS A 632 13.49 -35.64 5.99
N LYS A 633 13.73 -35.40 7.28
CA LYS A 633 12.83 -34.66 8.16
C LYS A 633 13.42 -33.32 8.57
N VAL A 634 12.66 -32.24 8.38
CA VAL A 634 13.02 -30.88 8.79
C VAL A 634 11.95 -30.35 9.75
N GLY A 635 12.39 -29.89 10.92
CA GLY A 635 11.54 -29.16 11.84
C GLY A 635 11.59 -27.67 11.50
N TYR A 636 10.44 -27.00 11.50
CA TYR A 636 10.37 -25.59 11.11
C TYR A 636 9.55 -24.78 12.13
N ILE A 637 10.18 -23.81 12.78
CA ILE A 637 9.51 -22.87 13.69
C ILE A 637 9.11 -21.65 12.88
N ASN A 638 7.79 -21.41 12.76
CA ASN A 638 7.28 -20.42 11.82
C ASN A 638 7.73 -18.99 12.15
N GLY A 639 7.97 -18.18 11.11
CA GLY A 639 8.27 -16.76 11.22
C GLY A 639 7.10 -15.87 10.80
N ALA A 640 7.31 -14.55 10.78
CA ALA A 640 6.36 -13.62 10.20
C ALA A 640 6.53 -13.61 8.67
N GLY A 641 5.54 -14.11 7.94
CA GLY A 641 5.48 -13.96 6.49
C GLY A 641 6.37 -14.90 5.67
N ASP A 642 6.47 -16.15 6.10
CA ASP A 642 7.46 -17.10 5.58
C ASP A 642 6.90 -18.13 4.58
N MET A 643 7.55 -18.28 3.43
CA MET A 643 7.27 -19.29 2.40
C MET A 643 8.37 -20.35 2.25
N VAL A 644 9.39 -20.33 3.11
CA VAL A 644 10.45 -21.36 3.17
C VAL A 644 9.90 -22.77 3.39
N PRO A 645 8.84 -23.02 4.20
CA PRO A 645 8.26 -24.37 4.34
C PRO A 645 7.82 -25.00 3.02
N ASP A 646 7.27 -24.22 2.09
CA ASP A 646 6.84 -24.75 0.80
C ASP A 646 8.03 -25.05 -0.11
N ALA A 647 9.09 -24.23 -0.05
CA ALA A 647 10.35 -24.52 -0.72
C ALA A 647 11.00 -25.83 -0.21
N LEU A 648 10.93 -26.10 1.11
CA LEU A 648 11.43 -27.35 1.71
C LEU A 648 10.63 -28.58 1.23
N LYS A 649 9.30 -28.46 1.10
CA LYS A 649 8.47 -29.53 0.52
C LYS A 649 8.84 -29.78 -0.94
N GLU A 650 9.12 -28.73 -1.72
CA GLU A 650 9.58 -28.88 -3.11
C GLU A 650 10.97 -29.50 -3.23
N LEU A 651 11.84 -29.31 -2.23
CA LEU A 651 13.09 -30.04 -2.08
C LEU A 651 12.91 -31.52 -1.69
N GLY A 652 11.66 -31.93 -1.39
CA GLY A 652 11.32 -33.31 -1.04
C GLY A 652 11.51 -33.67 0.43
N PHE A 653 11.64 -32.68 1.32
CA PHE A 653 11.68 -32.90 2.76
C PHE A 653 10.28 -33.12 3.35
N ASP A 654 10.22 -33.94 4.38
CA ASP A 654 9.07 -34.06 5.30
C ASP A 654 9.18 -32.94 6.35
N VAL A 655 8.36 -31.90 6.19
CA VAL A 655 8.41 -30.68 7.00
C VAL A 655 7.38 -30.76 8.11
N LYS A 656 7.82 -30.75 9.37
CA LYS A 656 6.94 -30.57 10.54
C LYS A 656 7.04 -29.12 11.03
N MET A 657 5.91 -28.43 11.05
CA MET A 657 5.78 -27.16 11.76
C MET A 657 5.91 -27.44 13.26
N LEU A 658 6.81 -26.73 13.93
CA LEU A 658 7.11 -26.88 15.35
C LEU A 658 6.48 -25.75 16.16
N GLU A 659 5.74 -26.13 17.18
CA GLU A 659 5.23 -25.21 18.22
C GLU A 659 6.06 -25.34 19.49
N GLU A 660 5.81 -24.47 20.49
CA GLU A 660 6.56 -24.47 21.76
C GLU A 660 6.60 -25.86 22.43
N ALA A 661 5.48 -26.58 22.39
CA ALA A 661 5.34 -27.91 22.98
C ALA A 661 6.21 -28.98 22.29
N ASP A 662 6.58 -28.78 21.02
CA ASP A 662 7.44 -29.70 20.28
C ASP A 662 8.93 -29.51 20.59
N VAL A 663 9.33 -28.33 21.11
CA VAL A 663 10.73 -27.96 21.36
C VAL A 663 11.21 -28.57 22.68
N THR A 664 11.43 -29.88 22.63
CA THR A 664 11.96 -30.73 23.71
C THR A 664 13.08 -31.62 23.15
N ASP A 665 13.98 -32.14 24.00
CA ASP A 665 15.08 -33.00 23.54
C ASP A 665 14.57 -34.20 22.72
N ALA A 666 13.49 -34.85 23.19
CA ALA A 666 12.86 -35.96 22.49
C ALA A 666 12.13 -35.53 21.21
N GLY A 667 11.44 -34.38 21.25
CA GLY A 667 10.72 -33.83 20.10
C GLY A 667 11.64 -33.48 18.94
N LEU A 668 12.83 -32.95 19.22
CA LEU A 668 13.79 -32.52 18.20
C LEU A 668 14.66 -33.65 17.64
N ALA A 669 14.87 -34.74 18.39
CA ALA A 669 15.83 -35.80 18.05
C ALA A 669 15.59 -36.46 16.67
N SER A 670 14.36 -36.43 16.15
CA SER A 670 14.00 -37.07 14.88
C SER A 670 14.30 -36.23 13.63
N PHE A 671 14.69 -34.97 13.78
CA PHE A 671 14.93 -34.06 12.66
C PHE A 671 16.39 -34.03 12.24
N ASN A 672 16.62 -34.03 10.92
CA ASN A 672 17.94 -33.80 10.35
C ASN A 672 18.40 -32.35 10.55
N ALA A 673 17.46 -31.40 10.43
CA ALA A 673 17.68 -30.00 10.74
C ALA A 673 16.43 -29.37 11.37
N VAL A 674 16.65 -28.36 12.20
CA VAL A 674 15.61 -27.47 12.73
C VAL A 674 15.90 -26.06 12.21
N ILE A 675 14.89 -25.42 11.62
CA ILE A 675 14.99 -24.06 11.09
C ILE A 675 14.12 -23.13 11.92
N ILE A 676 14.73 -22.07 12.45
CA ILE A 676 14.05 -20.94 13.06
C ILE A 676 13.77 -19.94 11.94
N GLY A 677 12.49 -19.80 11.59
CA GLY A 677 12.02 -18.95 10.50
C GLY A 677 12.24 -17.47 10.74
N ILE A 678 12.01 -16.67 9.70
CA ILE A 678 12.34 -15.24 9.70
C ILE A 678 11.61 -14.50 10.83
N ARG A 679 12.37 -13.75 11.65
CA ARG A 679 11.84 -12.99 12.79
C ARG A 679 11.07 -13.81 13.82
N ALA A 680 11.11 -15.15 13.79
CA ALA A 680 10.44 -15.98 14.79
C ALA A 680 10.84 -15.58 16.23
N PRO A 681 12.10 -15.23 16.53
CA PRO A 681 12.47 -14.74 17.86
C PRO A 681 11.83 -13.40 18.27
N ASN A 682 11.36 -12.58 17.31
CA ASN A 682 10.63 -11.35 17.59
C ASN A 682 9.14 -11.59 17.91
N ILE A 683 8.62 -12.77 17.56
CA ILE A 683 7.20 -13.14 17.72
C ILE A 683 7.02 -14.00 18.97
N TYR A 684 7.99 -14.88 19.23
CA TYR A 684 7.91 -15.91 20.25
C TYR A 684 8.95 -15.70 21.34
N ASP A 685 8.52 -15.14 22.47
CA ASP A 685 9.36 -14.97 23.66
C ASP A 685 9.96 -16.30 24.15
N TRP A 686 9.20 -17.41 24.01
CA TRP A 686 9.61 -18.74 24.47
C TRP A 686 10.87 -19.29 23.78
N LEU A 687 11.24 -18.77 22.59
CA LEU A 687 12.44 -19.24 21.88
C LEU A 687 13.73 -19.00 22.69
N SER A 688 13.81 -17.86 23.39
CA SER A 688 14.96 -17.57 24.27
C SER A 688 15.01 -18.52 25.46
N ASP A 689 13.85 -18.93 25.98
CA ASP A 689 13.74 -19.82 27.14
C ASP A 689 14.08 -21.27 26.77
N LYS A 690 13.91 -21.65 25.49
CA LYS A 690 14.23 -22.99 24.95
C LYS A 690 15.64 -23.09 24.36
N GLN A 691 16.47 -22.05 24.47
CA GLN A 691 17.80 -22.03 23.82
C GLN A 691 18.71 -23.17 24.29
N ASP A 692 18.61 -23.59 25.56
CA ASP A 692 19.41 -24.72 26.07
C ASP A 692 19.03 -26.05 25.40
N ILE A 693 17.74 -26.28 25.15
CA ILE A 693 17.23 -27.45 24.42
C ILE A 693 17.68 -27.42 22.96
N LEU A 694 17.60 -26.25 22.32
CA LEU A 694 18.09 -26.06 20.96
C LEU A 694 19.61 -26.30 20.86
N ASN A 695 20.39 -25.81 21.83
CA ASN A 695 21.83 -26.07 21.89
C ASN A 695 22.13 -27.55 22.17
N ASN A 696 21.34 -28.24 23.00
CA ASN A 696 21.46 -29.68 23.23
C ASN A 696 21.20 -30.48 21.95
N TYR A 697 20.19 -30.09 21.17
CA TYR A 697 19.92 -30.67 19.84
C TYR A 697 21.15 -30.54 18.92
N VAL A 698 21.76 -29.36 18.85
CA VAL A 698 23.00 -29.15 18.07
C VAL A 698 24.13 -30.02 18.62
N LYS A 699 24.37 -30.01 19.94
CA LYS A 699 25.41 -30.80 20.60
C LYS A 699 25.32 -32.29 20.27
N ASN A 700 24.09 -32.81 20.11
CA ASN A 700 23.81 -34.21 19.81
C ASN A 700 23.83 -34.57 18.31
N GLY A 701 24.21 -33.62 17.44
CA GLY A 701 24.41 -33.88 16.01
C GLY A 701 23.32 -33.31 15.10
N GLY A 702 22.44 -32.46 15.63
CA GLY A 702 21.46 -31.72 14.85
C GLY A 702 22.06 -30.50 14.15
N ASN A 703 21.44 -30.11 13.03
CA ASN A 703 21.76 -28.85 12.36
C ASN A 703 20.67 -27.81 12.69
N LEU A 704 21.04 -26.75 13.42
CA LEU A 704 20.15 -25.65 13.76
C LEU A 704 20.44 -24.44 12.88
N ILE A 705 19.43 -23.97 12.15
CA ILE A 705 19.55 -22.86 11.21
C ILE A 705 18.66 -21.72 11.70
N ALA A 706 19.21 -20.54 11.96
CA ALA A 706 18.45 -19.36 12.33
C ALA A 706 18.51 -18.32 11.22
N GLN A 707 17.35 -17.81 10.80
CA GLN A 707 17.24 -16.92 9.65
C GLN A 707 16.74 -15.53 10.07
N TYR A 708 17.33 -14.50 9.46
CA TYR A 708 16.78 -13.13 9.40
C TYR A 708 16.25 -12.59 10.75
N VAL A 709 17.16 -12.31 11.68
CA VAL A 709 16.83 -11.71 12.97
C VAL A 709 17.31 -10.26 12.95
N LYS A 710 16.43 -9.29 13.25
CA LYS A 710 16.74 -7.85 13.09
C LYS A 710 17.86 -7.36 14.01
N SER A 711 17.94 -7.89 15.23
CA SER A 711 18.95 -7.54 16.23
C SER A 711 18.98 -8.57 17.36
N ASN A 712 20.01 -8.56 18.22
CA ASN A 712 20.03 -9.38 19.44
C ASN A 712 19.11 -8.84 20.56
N THR A 713 18.13 -8.00 20.24
CA THR A 713 17.18 -7.45 21.21
C THR A 713 15.75 -7.58 20.71
N VAL A 714 14.87 -8.03 21.60
CA VAL A 714 13.42 -8.06 21.39
C VAL A 714 12.80 -7.27 22.54
N GLY A 715 12.33 -6.06 22.23
CA GLY A 715 12.01 -5.07 23.27
C GLY A 715 13.25 -4.73 24.10
N THR A 716 13.19 -4.94 25.40
CA THR A 716 14.31 -4.74 26.34
C THR A 716 15.10 -6.03 26.64
N LYS A 717 14.66 -7.19 26.15
CA LYS A 717 15.30 -8.49 26.41
C LYS A 717 16.42 -8.73 25.40
N ARG A 718 17.58 -9.19 25.90
CA ARG A 718 18.66 -9.68 25.05
C ARG A 718 18.31 -11.09 24.56
N LEU A 719 18.26 -11.26 23.25
CA LEU A 719 17.99 -12.52 22.60
C LEU A 719 19.15 -13.50 22.84
N LYS A 720 18.84 -14.71 23.30
CA LYS A 720 19.78 -15.83 23.31
C LYS A 720 19.60 -16.61 22.01
N LEU A 721 20.64 -16.69 21.19
CA LEU A 721 20.59 -17.39 19.91
C LEU A 721 21.94 -18.05 19.64
N GLY A 722 21.91 -19.35 19.38
CA GLY A 722 23.10 -20.15 19.11
C GLY A 722 23.91 -20.56 20.35
N PRO A 723 24.96 -21.38 20.15
CA PRO A 723 25.78 -21.92 21.23
C PRO A 723 26.93 -21.00 21.68
N TYR A 724 27.33 -20.03 20.85
CA TYR A 724 28.43 -19.09 21.13
C TYR A 724 27.96 -17.64 20.97
N PRO A 725 28.60 -16.66 21.63
CA PRO A 725 28.18 -15.27 21.52
C PRO A 725 28.49 -14.68 20.14
N PHE A 726 27.55 -13.90 19.62
CA PHE A 726 27.75 -13.02 18.47
C PHE A 726 26.75 -11.86 18.55
N SER A 727 27.05 -10.79 17.82
CA SER A 727 26.17 -9.64 17.68
C SER A 727 25.59 -9.60 16.24
N ILE A 728 24.46 -8.92 16.09
CA ILE A 728 23.73 -8.74 14.84
C ILE A 728 23.63 -7.24 14.60
N SER A 729 24.26 -6.79 13.52
CA SER A 729 24.26 -5.38 13.16
C SER A 729 23.05 -5.03 12.30
N ALA A 730 22.11 -4.25 12.85
CA ALA A 730 20.95 -3.77 12.10
C ALA A 730 21.32 -2.92 10.86
N GLY A 731 22.51 -2.31 10.86
CA GLY A 731 23.03 -1.49 9.77
C GLY A 731 23.86 -2.26 8.73
N SER A 732 24.33 -3.48 9.05
CA SER A 732 25.14 -4.27 8.11
C SER A 732 24.25 -5.01 7.11
N ARG A 733 24.29 -4.57 5.85
CA ARG A 733 23.44 -5.04 4.75
C ARG A 733 24.15 -4.89 3.40
N VAL A 734 23.82 -5.75 2.45
CA VAL A 734 24.19 -5.65 1.03
C VAL A 734 22.91 -5.63 0.23
N THR A 735 22.57 -4.45 -0.27
CA THR A 735 21.27 -4.16 -0.91
C THR A 735 21.33 -4.25 -2.43
N ASP A 736 22.51 -4.18 -3.04
CA ASP A 736 22.66 -4.46 -4.46
C ASP A 736 22.49 -5.96 -4.72
N GLU A 737 21.37 -6.34 -5.34
CA GLU A 737 21.06 -7.72 -5.72
C GLU A 737 22.10 -8.33 -6.68
N ASN A 738 22.92 -7.51 -7.34
CA ASN A 738 23.99 -7.92 -8.24
C ASN A 738 25.38 -7.86 -7.61
N ALA A 739 25.50 -7.53 -6.31
CA ALA A 739 26.79 -7.48 -5.64
C ALA A 739 27.55 -8.81 -5.76
N THR A 740 28.84 -8.73 -6.07
CA THR A 740 29.73 -9.89 -6.18
C THR A 740 29.90 -10.57 -4.83
N VAL A 741 29.80 -11.90 -4.82
CA VAL A 741 30.00 -12.73 -3.64
C VAL A 741 31.36 -13.39 -3.68
N ASN A 742 32.21 -13.11 -2.69
CA ASN A 742 33.54 -13.69 -2.57
C ASN A 742 33.51 -14.88 -1.62
N PHE A 743 34.13 -15.99 -2.01
CA PHE A 743 34.25 -17.19 -1.19
C PHE A 743 35.52 -17.13 -0.33
N LEU A 744 35.36 -16.79 0.95
CA LEU A 744 36.48 -16.70 1.90
C LEU A 744 36.98 -18.07 2.36
N LEU A 745 36.07 -19.04 2.46
CA LEU A 745 36.37 -20.41 2.87
C LEU A 745 35.89 -21.37 1.78
N PRO A 746 36.51 -21.40 0.59
CA PRO A 746 35.99 -22.09 -0.59
C PRO A 746 35.87 -23.61 -0.43
N GLU A 747 36.59 -24.20 0.54
CA GLU A 747 36.54 -25.62 0.89
C GLU A 747 35.53 -25.94 2.01
N HIS A 748 34.87 -24.92 2.59
CA HIS A 748 33.91 -25.13 3.67
C HIS A 748 32.75 -26.02 3.21
N PRO A 749 32.28 -27.01 4.01
CA PRO A 749 31.25 -27.95 3.58
C PRO A 749 29.96 -27.29 3.08
N VAL A 750 29.54 -26.16 3.67
CA VAL A 750 28.34 -25.42 3.22
C VAL A 750 28.40 -24.97 1.75
N LEU A 751 29.59 -24.82 1.17
CA LEU A 751 29.79 -24.44 -0.22
C LEU A 751 30.02 -25.63 -1.15
N ASN A 752 30.14 -26.84 -0.61
CA ASN A 752 30.62 -28.01 -1.36
C ASN A 752 29.76 -29.26 -1.21
N TYR A 753 28.88 -29.34 -0.20
CA TYR A 753 28.13 -30.54 0.10
C TYR A 753 26.67 -30.26 0.49
N PRO A 754 25.69 -30.99 -0.11
CA PRO A 754 25.84 -31.93 -1.23
C PRO A 754 26.00 -31.23 -2.58
N ASN A 755 25.77 -29.91 -2.65
CA ASN A 755 25.91 -29.11 -3.87
C ASN A 755 27.19 -28.28 -3.84
N LYS A 756 27.89 -28.16 -4.97
CA LYS A 756 28.94 -27.15 -5.15
C LYS A 756 28.29 -25.80 -5.43
N ILE A 757 28.59 -24.81 -4.60
CA ILE A 757 28.17 -23.41 -4.75
C ILE A 757 29.24 -22.65 -5.53
N THR A 758 28.80 -21.82 -6.46
CA THR A 758 29.60 -21.01 -7.38
C THR A 758 28.97 -19.63 -7.54
N ASP A 759 29.63 -18.71 -8.24
CA ASP A 759 29.08 -17.37 -8.51
C ASP A 759 27.69 -17.43 -9.16
N LYS A 760 27.43 -18.43 -10.00
CA LYS A 760 26.13 -18.62 -10.67
C LYS A 760 24.96 -18.88 -9.72
N ASP A 761 25.24 -19.39 -8.52
CA ASP A 761 24.20 -19.61 -7.50
C ASP A 761 23.71 -18.27 -6.89
N PHE A 762 24.37 -17.17 -7.26
CA PHE A 762 24.00 -15.80 -6.93
C PHE A 762 23.37 -15.05 -8.12
N ASP A 763 23.16 -15.69 -9.28
CA ASP A 763 22.46 -15.05 -10.42
C ASP A 763 20.95 -14.96 -10.17
N GLY A 764 20.32 -13.88 -10.65
CA GLY A 764 18.86 -13.70 -10.61
C GLY A 764 18.27 -13.48 -9.22
N TRP A 765 19.09 -13.14 -8.23
CA TRP A 765 18.60 -12.70 -6.92
C TRP A 765 17.81 -11.40 -7.07
N ILE A 766 16.78 -11.26 -6.23
CA ILE A 766 15.91 -10.09 -6.22
C ILE A 766 16.09 -9.27 -4.95
N GLN A 767 15.93 -7.96 -5.08
CA GLN A 767 15.86 -6.94 -4.03
C GLN A 767 17.16 -6.70 -3.25
N GLU A 768 17.79 -7.71 -2.66
CA GLU A 768 19.02 -7.57 -1.88
C GLU A 768 19.75 -8.92 -1.68
N ARG A 769 21.01 -8.89 -1.23
CA ARG A 769 21.80 -10.10 -0.91
C ARG A 769 21.64 -10.54 0.54
N SER A 770 21.84 -9.62 1.48
CA SER A 770 21.82 -9.94 2.91
C SER A 770 21.52 -8.74 3.78
N THR A 771 20.94 -9.01 4.95
CA THR A 771 20.59 -7.97 5.93
C THR A 771 20.77 -8.49 7.34
N TYR A 772 21.16 -7.62 8.26
CA TYR A 772 21.31 -7.98 9.67
C TYR A 772 22.42 -9.01 9.82
N GLN A 773 23.57 -8.68 9.24
CA GLN A 773 24.75 -9.54 9.27
C GLN A 773 25.33 -9.62 10.67
N VAL A 774 26.04 -10.73 10.92
CA VAL A 774 26.80 -10.94 12.15
C VAL A 774 27.95 -9.95 12.26
N ASP A 775 28.12 -9.38 13.44
CA ASP A 775 29.31 -8.67 13.88
C ASP A 775 29.81 -9.20 15.23
N GLN A 776 31.06 -8.90 15.57
CA GLN A 776 31.67 -9.28 16.85
C GLN A 776 31.48 -10.77 17.22
N ALA A 777 31.62 -11.65 16.23
CA ALA A 777 31.44 -13.08 16.45
C ALA A 777 32.58 -13.68 17.27
N ASP A 778 32.23 -14.66 18.10
CA ASP A 778 33.20 -15.54 18.75
C ASP A 778 34.08 -16.29 17.70
N PRO A 779 35.36 -16.58 18.00
CA PRO A 779 36.26 -17.28 17.08
C PRO A 779 35.79 -18.65 16.57
N HIS A 780 34.80 -19.28 17.22
CA HIS A 780 34.21 -20.53 16.73
C HIS A 780 33.37 -20.36 15.45
N TYR A 781 33.01 -19.14 15.06
CA TYR A 781 32.22 -18.87 13.86
C TYR A 781 33.10 -18.79 12.60
N GLU A 782 32.88 -19.74 11.69
CA GLU A 782 33.39 -19.74 10.32
C GLU A 782 32.45 -18.90 9.43
N MET A 783 32.99 -17.90 8.73
CA MET A 783 32.25 -16.98 7.85
C MET A 783 32.69 -17.15 6.39
N PRO A 784 32.06 -18.05 5.62
CA PRO A 784 32.58 -18.49 4.32
C PRO A 784 32.37 -17.49 3.17
N LEU A 785 31.58 -16.43 3.37
CA LEU A 785 31.18 -15.49 2.31
C LEU A 785 31.58 -14.06 2.68
N SER A 786 31.90 -13.25 1.67
CA SER A 786 32.09 -11.81 1.80
C SER A 786 31.45 -11.07 0.63
N MET A 787 30.80 -9.95 0.92
CA MET A 787 30.08 -9.13 -0.06
C MET A 787 30.01 -7.68 0.40
N ASN A 788 29.84 -6.76 -0.54
CA ASN A 788 29.62 -5.34 -0.26
C ASN A 788 28.88 -4.66 -1.41
N ASP A 789 28.17 -3.59 -1.09
CA ASP A 789 27.69 -2.66 -2.11
C ASP A 789 28.84 -1.78 -2.62
N LYS A 790 28.61 -1.15 -3.77
CA LYS A 790 29.60 -0.28 -4.41
C LYS A 790 30.06 0.84 -3.46
N GLY A 791 31.37 0.92 -3.23
CA GLY A 791 31.99 1.95 -2.39
C GLY A 791 32.01 1.65 -0.89
N GLU A 792 31.48 0.51 -0.45
CA GLU A 792 31.56 0.06 0.94
C GLU A 792 32.68 -0.95 1.21
N LYS A 793 32.98 -1.17 2.49
CA LYS A 793 33.92 -2.21 2.91
C LYS A 793 33.27 -3.59 2.80
N PRO A 794 34.03 -4.64 2.41
CA PRO A 794 33.56 -6.03 2.45
C PRO A 794 33.02 -6.41 3.83
N ALA A 795 31.85 -7.04 3.85
CA ALA A 795 31.21 -7.58 5.05
C ALA A 795 31.06 -9.10 4.94
N ASN A 796 31.41 -9.81 6.01
CA ASN A 796 31.54 -11.27 6.01
C ASN A 796 30.45 -11.98 6.82
N GLY A 797 29.64 -11.21 7.57
CA GLY A 797 28.65 -11.75 8.49
C GLY A 797 27.38 -12.24 7.81
N SER A 798 27.37 -12.38 6.48
CA SER A 798 26.18 -12.78 5.72
C SER A 798 25.74 -14.21 6.06
N LEU A 799 26.70 -15.07 6.37
CA LEU A 799 26.54 -16.46 6.78
C LEU A 799 27.60 -16.78 7.83
N ALA A 800 27.19 -17.14 9.05
CA ALA A 800 28.08 -17.51 10.13
C ALA A 800 27.74 -18.91 10.64
N ILE A 801 28.72 -19.80 10.69
CA ILE A 801 28.53 -21.22 11.01
C ILE A 801 29.47 -21.60 12.14
N ALA A 802 28.95 -22.20 13.20
CA ALA A 802 29.74 -22.70 14.31
C ALA A 802 29.45 -24.19 14.55
N ARG A 803 30.52 -24.94 14.77
CA ARG A 803 30.46 -26.34 15.19
C ARG A 803 30.20 -26.40 16.69
N TYR A 804 29.26 -27.22 17.13
CA TYR A 804 28.99 -27.39 18.56
C TYR A 804 28.63 -28.84 18.88
N GLY A 805 29.47 -29.50 19.69
CA GLY A 805 29.39 -30.95 19.87
C GLY A 805 29.47 -31.67 18.52
N LYS A 806 28.52 -32.57 18.25
CA LYS A 806 28.47 -33.36 17.00
C LYS A 806 27.75 -32.66 15.84
N GLY A 807 27.09 -31.52 16.09
CA GLY A 807 26.25 -30.85 15.11
C GLY A 807 26.68 -29.41 14.86
N ASN A 808 25.86 -28.67 14.11
CA ASN A 808 26.19 -27.34 13.62
C ASN A 808 25.10 -26.33 13.91
N PHE A 809 25.50 -25.11 14.22
CA PHE A 809 24.63 -23.94 14.25
C PHE A 809 25.00 -23.02 13.08
N ALA A 810 24.01 -22.56 12.33
CA ALA A 810 24.19 -21.58 11.26
C ALA A 810 23.24 -20.40 11.47
N TYR A 811 23.80 -19.19 11.50
CA TYR A 811 23.05 -17.96 11.36
C TYR A 811 23.12 -17.48 9.90
N VAL A 812 21.95 -17.32 9.29
CA VAL A 812 21.80 -17.01 7.87
C VAL A 812 21.09 -15.66 7.72
N SER A 813 21.86 -14.65 7.33
CA SER A 813 21.35 -13.30 7.07
C SER A 813 21.12 -13.02 5.58
N LEU A 814 21.56 -13.95 4.72
CA LEU A 814 21.16 -14.01 3.32
C LEU A 814 19.64 -14.07 3.22
N VAL A 815 19.06 -13.30 2.32
CA VAL A 815 17.59 -13.15 2.19
C VAL A 815 16.93 -14.33 1.45
N LEU A 816 17.27 -15.57 1.83
CA LEU A 816 16.76 -16.80 1.20
C LEU A 816 15.23 -16.86 1.15
N PHE A 817 14.56 -16.29 2.16
CA PHE A 817 13.10 -16.22 2.22
C PHE A 817 12.47 -15.42 1.07
N ARG A 818 13.23 -14.52 0.41
CA ARG A 818 12.82 -13.83 -0.83
C ARG A 818 13.20 -14.62 -2.08
N GLN A 819 14.39 -15.22 -2.06
CA GLN A 819 14.95 -15.90 -3.22
C GLN A 819 14.29 -17.24 -3.52
N LEU A 820 13.84 -17.97 -2.49
CA LEU A 820 13.16 -19.24 -2.65
C LEU A 820 11.78 -19.06 -3.33
N PRO A 821 10.88 -18.17 -2.88
CA PRO A 821 9.64 -17.90 -3.61
C PRO A 821 9.86 -17.36 -5.03
N ALA A 822 10.92 -16.57 -5.25
CA ALA A 822 11.30 -16.08 -6.58
C ALA A 822 11.89 -17.17 -7.50
N GLY A 823 12.11 -18.38 -7.00
CA GLY A 823 12.61 -19.51 -7.75
C GLY A 823 14.09 -19.39 -8.13
N VAL A 824 14.94 -18.85 -7.26
CA VAL A 824 16.39 -18.74 -7.51
C VAL A 824 17.08 -20.07 -7.21
N PRO A 825 17.65 -20.79 -8.20
CA PRO A 825 18.16 -22.16 -8.00
C PRO A 825 19.28 -22.27 -6.95
N GLY A 826 20.16 -21.28 -6.91
CA GLY A 826 21.28 -21.25 -5.95
C GLY A 826 20.84 -21.13 -4.49
N ALA A 827 19.71 -20.45 -4.22
CA ALA A 827 19.13 -20.37 -2.88
C ALA A 827 18.67 -21.75 -2.38
N TYR A 828 18.09 -22.58 -3.25
CA TYR A 828 17.70 -23.95 -2.95
C TYR A 828 18.90 -24.86 -2.66
N ARG A 829 19.99 -24.72 -3.45
CA ARG A 829 21.23 -25.47 -3.21
C ARG A 829 21.87 -25.09 -1.88
N LEU A 830 21.97 -23.80 -1.59
CA LEU A 830 22.54 -23.33 -0.33
C LEU A 830 21.71 -23.77 0.88
N LEU A 831 20.38 -23.68 0.81
CA LEU A 831 19.49 -24.20 1.86
C LEU A 831 19.68 -25.70 2.05
N SER A 832 19.78 -26.47 0.96
CA SER A 832 20.03 -27.92 1.02
C SER A 832 21.37 -28.24 1.67
N ASN A 833 22.42 -27.47 1.37
CA ASN A 833 23.74 -27.61 1.99
C ASN A 833 23.73 -27.30 3.50
N LEU A 834 22.99 -26.26 3.92
CA LEU A 834 22.83 -25.92 5.34
C LEU A 834 22.15 -27.06 6.12
N ILE A 835 21.10 -27.65 5.56
CA ILE A 835 20.38 -28.78 6.17
C ILE A 835 21.29 -30.02 6.28
N ALA A 836 22.14 -30.22 5.27
CA ALA A 836 23.00 -31.39 5.13
C ALA A 836 24.41 -31.21 5.71
N LEU A 837 24.67 -30.15 6.49
CA LEU A 837 25.99 -29.92 7.08
C LEU A 837 26.50 -31.19 7.80
N PRO A 838 27.74 -31.65 7.50
CA PRO A 838 28.27 -32.87 8.07
C PRO A 838 28.35 -32.82 9.60
N LYS A 839 28.19 -33.98 10.24
CA LYS A 839 28.42 -34.12 11.68
C LYS A 839 29.91 -33.94 12.00
N ASN A 840 30.17 -33.30 13.12
CA ASN A 840 31.52 -33.09 13.64
C ASN A 840 32.04 -34.37 14.30
N LYS A 841 33.36 -34.60 14.16
CA LYS A 841 34.05 -35.78 14.69
C LYS A 841 34.32 -35.67 16.17
#